data_AF-A0A131Z3A7-F1
#
_entry.id   AF-A0A131Z3A7-F1
#
_cell.length_a   1.000
_cell.length_b   1.000
_cell.length_c   1.000
_cell.angle_alpha   90.00
_cell.angle_beta   90.00
_cell.angle_gamma   90.00
#
_symmetry.space_group_name_H-M   'P 1'
#
loop_
_entity.id
_entity.type
_entity.pdbx_description
1 polymer ?
#
loop_
_entity_poly.entity_id
_entity_poly.type
_entity_poly.pdbx_seq_one_letter_code
_entity_poly.pdbx_strand_id
1 'polypeptide(L)'
;MCGMLASLEEQVQRRPQQAATLYRGRRRTFADIDRCSARLTEAMRAPPDFAEPADVAACTAAPDDTLLAFLACLRLSACCTPIRPSASNALLSSIMEEMPPACTVVDSVTASRFAQAHDIRTLNIEDALKPRDDGSGCWDRPWLRRSPSPSRSSPCRRPLLQILGEDADGRCSLTAERCLGRIQWEWSDNQADGETVAVLDSVDTARFWEDTLSALCAGATVALPTEEDKRSPSALLWFLRNASATRVEMTPDLLFALLRRAALDPGPVLPELRLVKCSRGLVTTQLARLFQRILPGSRLVRVYERSGHSFAYECPADGELRHFATDHGDFVTIGRPVGNCRAAVCEPGVMTECLPGTVGTICFAGLKDDHLMPTGDKGFVDSDGYFYLAERTAPRIDGCKADIALITKCLTDIPVVSDGEVSWERLSSPKVSLVAFYWSTTPGDTSGELFRPLCSKLPSWQWMPLLVPLGPPPADRRPDKRELLREYADAIVKLQSCGEVNVTRAATVLMALARSLGTTVGHLDMDRSYANQRTGKGASSVSDAAALLDHIGYQVSASELSDTASLRLLVERASCTMMLPGMPGARRLRVSLLDADTSFDEVANLLARCFTSKNRLDLAVHNTEEQHWRSLRHLWPQLIAGGATRLVRDAETGKLLAVAVCCDFSAPQTAPDGMADSFLAIAEINESMERPLRAAVAALGRRLLLWFMVGTGTDLHADNIALVLLLMANTLRDAKTLGYHGVCSINSHLITNVITQQWFQFDVFDEALVADFEYCGRRPFTNIRAGTHITSVCRFFEPS
;
A
#
# COMPACT_ATOMS: atom_id res chain seq x y z
N MET A 1 10.72 8.86 32.45
CA MET A 1 9.87 7.80 33.03
C MET A 1 8.85 8.35 34.02
N CYS A 2 9.28 9.01 35.11
CA CYS A 2 8.36 9.46 36.18
C CYS A 2 7.20 10.36 35.73
N GLY A 3 7.40 11.24 34.73
CA GLY A 3 6.33 12.13 34.26
C GLY A 3 5.17 11.40 33.56
N MET A 4 5.48 10.41 32.72
CA MET A 4 4.45 9.67 31.97
C MET A 4 3.66 8.72 32.88
N LEU A 5 4.35 8.08 33.82
CA LEU A 5 3.72 7.26 34.86
C LEU A 5 2.74 8.10 35.69
N ALA A 6 3.16 9.28 36.14
CA ALA A 6 2.33 10.20 36.90
C ALA A 6 1.09 10.66 36.12
N SER A 7 1.21 10.95 34.82
CA SER A 7 0.06 11.28 33.98
C SER A 7 -0.95 10.13 33.90
N LEU A 8 -0.49 8.89 33.71
CA LEU A 8 -1.38 7.72 33.68
C LEU A 8 -2.05 7.48 35.03
N GLU A 9 -1.31 7.62 36.14
CA GLU A 9 -1.84 7.51 37.50
C GLU A 9 -2.95 8.53 37.76
N GLU A 10 -2.73 9.77 37.33
CA GLU A 10 -3.73 10.84 37.40
C GLU A 10 -5.00 10.48 36.63
N GLN A 11 -4.87 9.89 35.43
CA GLN A 11 -6.06 9.45 34.67
C GLN A 11 -6.80 8.30 35.34
N VAL A 12 -6.09 7.34 35.92
CA VAL A 12 -6.72 6.24 36.68
C VAL A 12 -7.52 6.78 37.87
N GLN A 13 -7.01 7.81 38.55
CA GLN A 13 -7.71 8.44 39.67
C GLN A 13 -8.92 9.27 39.23
N ARG A 14 -8.76 10.06 38.15
CA ARG A 14 -9.82 10.95 37.66
C ARG A 14 -10.94 10.19 36.95
N ARG A 15 -10.62 9.14 36.19
CA ARG A 15 -11.51 8.51 35.20
C ARG A 15 -11.50 6.97 35.29
N PRO A 16 -11.62 6.34 36.48
CA PRO A 16 -11.40 4.90 36.66
C PRO A 16 -12.34 4.03 35.81
N GLN A 17 -13.58 4.47 35.57
CA GLN A 17 -14.61 3.71 34.85
C GLN A 17 -14.69 4.05 33.36
N GLN A 18 -13.96 5.05 32.89
CA GLN A 18 -13.90 5.37 31.46
C GLN A 18 -13.11 4.30 30.71
N ALA A 19 -13.51 4.01 29.47
CA ALA A 19 -12.73 3.13 28.61
C ALA A 19 -11.33 3.73 28.37
N ALA A 20 -10.30 2.92 28.58
CA ALA A 20 -8.94 3.22 28.17
C ALA A 20 -8.65 2.58 26.81
N THR A 21 -9.09 1.33 26.59
CA THR A 21 -8.97 0.64 25.30
C THR A 21 -10.26 -0.02 24.85
N LEU A 22 -10.46 -0.05 23.53
CA LEU A 22 -11.51 -0.78 22.82
C LEU A 22 -10.88 -1.66 21.74
N TYR A 23 -11.07 -2.98 21.80
CA TYR A 23 -10.56 -3.93 20.80
C TYR A 23 -11.49 -5.14 20.67
N ARG A 24 -11.98 -5.47 19.46
CA ARG A 24 -12.88 -6.63 19.22
C ARG A 24 -14.05 -6.75 20.22
N GLY A 25 -14.68 -5.62 20.55
CA GLY A 25 -15.75 -5.57 21.57
C GLY A 25 -15.28 -5.67 23.03
N ARG A 26 -14.01 -6.03 23.28
CA ARG A 26 -13.39 -5.95 24.62
C ARG A 26 -13.17 -4.48 24.98
N ARG A 27 -13.76 -4.08 26.11
CA ARG A 27 -13.59 -2.76 26.73
C ARG A 27 -12.76 -2.92 27.99
N ARG A 28 -11.59 -2.28 28.06
CA ARG A 28 -10.80 -2.15 29.30
C ARG A 28 -10.87 -0.72 29.78
N THR A 29 -11.25 -0.52 31.03
CA THR A 29 -11.27 0.80 31.66
C THR A 29 -9.87 1.23 32.14
N PHE A 30 -9.71 2.50 32.54
CA PHE A 30 -8.47 2.95 33.18
C PHE A 30 -8.15 2.14 34.45
N ALA A 31 -9.15 1.79 35.25
CA ALA A 31 -8.97 0.90 36.39
C ALA A 31 -8.57 -0.53 35.98
N ASP A 32 -9.09 -1.04 34.86
CA ASP A 32 -8.71 -2.36 34.36
C ASP A 32 -7.26 -2.41 33.91
N ILE A 33 -6.77 -1.41 33.16
CA ILE A 33 -5.38 -1.39 32.71
C ILE A 33 -4.40 -1.23 33.87
N ASP A 34 -4.76 -0.46 34.92
CA ASP A 34 -3.98 -0.37 36.17
C ASP A 34 -3.88 -1.74 36.84
N ARG A 35 -5.03 -2.37 37.13
CA ARG A 35 -5.09 -3.66 37.81
C ARG A 35 -4.38 -4.76 37.00
N CYS A 36 -4.63 -4.85 35.70
CA CYS A 36 -4.04 -5.87 34.84
C CYS A 36 -2.53 -5.69 34.70
N SER A 37 -2.04 -4.45 34.53
CA SER A 37 -0.59 -4.20 34.49
C SER A 37 0.07 -4.45 35.86
N ALA A 38 -0.63 -4.26 36.98
CA ALA A 38 -0.14 -4.63 38.31
C ALA A 38 0.09 -6.14 38.45
N ARG A 39 -0.90 -6.95 38.06
CA ARG A 39 -0.79 -8.42 38.09
C ARG A 39 0.34 -8.92 37.21
N LEU A 40 0.44 -8.35 36.00
CA LEU A 40 1.50 -8.73 35.06
C LEU A 40 2.89 -8.30 35.57
N THR A 41 3.00 -7.14 36.22
CA THR A 41 4.24 -6.69 36.89
C THR A 41 4.72 -7.71 37.91
N GLU A 42 3.81 -8.27 38.71
CA GLU A 42 4.18 -9.31 39.68
C GLU A 42 4.60 -10.60 39.00
N ALA A 43 3.87 -11.04 37.97
CA ALA A 43 4.22 -12.24 37.21
C ALA A 43 5.60 -12.11 36.54
N MET A 44 5.95 -10.90 36.09
CA MET A 44 7.23 -10.57 35.46
C MET A 44 8.41 -10.54 36.42
N ARG A 45 8.21 -10.25 37.72
CA ARG A 45 9.31 -10.25 38.69
C ARG A 45 10.06 -11.58 38.64
N ALA A 46 11.38 -11.47 38.68
CA ALA A 46 12.23 -12.63 38.53
C ALA A 46 12.11 -13.57 39.75
N PRO A 47 11.95 -14.88 39.54
CA PRO A 47 12.29 -15.86 40.55
C PRO A 47 13.77 -15.74 40.93
N PRO A 48 14.21 -16.33 42.05
CA PRO A 48 15.60 -16.25 42.52
C PRO A 48 16.65 -16.66 41.47
N ASP A 49 16.28 -17.52 40.53
CA ASP A 49 17.16 -18.07 39.49
C ASP A 49 17.24 -17.23 38.20
N PHE A 50 16.51 -16.11 38.11
CA PHE A 50 16.48 -15.24 36.93
C PHE A 50 16.92 -13.81 37.27
N ALA A 51 17.49 -13.10 36.30
CA ALA A 51 17.76 -11.67 36.43
C ALA A 51 16.44 -10.88 36.45
N GLU A 52 16.40 -9.80 37.24
CA GLU A 52 15.28 -8.84 37.18
C GLU A 52 15.10 -8.35 35.73
N PRO A 53 13.85 -8.20 35.25
CA PRO A 53 13.59 -7.90 33.85
C PRO A 53 14.05 -6.48 33.53
N ALA A 54 15.20 -6.36 32.86
CA ALA A 54 15.70 -5.09 32.33
C ALA A 54 15.18 -4.84 30.90
N ASP A 55 15.01 -5.91 30.12
CA ASP A 55 14.53 -5.91 28.74
C ASP A 55 13.50 -7.04 28.56
N VAL A 56 12.31 -6.72 28.05
CA VAL A 56 11.19 -7.67 27.94
C VAL A 56 10.66 -7.65 26.51
N ALA A 57 10.54 -8.81 25.89
CA ALA A 57 9.87 -8.92 24.59
C ALA A 57 8.38 -9.23 24.78
N ALA A 58 7.49 -8.55 24.06
CA ALA A 58 6.04 -8.78 24.13
C ALA A 58 5.47 -9.08 22.75
N CYS A 59 4.89 -10.27 22.58
CA CYS A 59 4.29 -10.71 21.33
C CYS A 59 2.92 -11.32 21.65
N THR A 60 1.84 -10.55 21.47
CA THR A 60 0.47 -11.02 21.73
C THR A 60 -0.43 -10.74 20.53
N ALA A 61 -1.37 -11.64 20.23
CA ALA A 61 -2.35 -11.49 19.15
C ALA A 61 -3.23 -10.25 19.31
N ALA A 62 -3.52 -9.86 20.56
CA ALA A 62 -4.26 -8.65 20.88
C ALA A 62 -3.30 -7.47 21.17
N PRO A 63 -3.45 -6.32 20.50
CA PRO A 63 -2.57 -5.16 20.71
C PRO A 63 -2.75 -4.49 22.07
N ASP A 64 -3.96 -4.51 22.66
CA ASP A 64 -4.19 -4.00 24.02
C ASP A 64 -3.56 -4.90 25.09
N ASP A 65 -3.29 -6.18 24.81
CA ASP A 65 -2.53 -7.06 25.70
C ASP A 65 -1.01 -6.74 25.63
N THR A 66 -0.50 -6.38 24.45
CA THR A 66 0.88 -5.87 24.32
C THR A 66 1.07 -4.55 25.07
N LEU A 67 0.06 -3.67 25.06
CA LEU A 67 0.04 -2.45 25.88
C LEU A 67 0.15 -2.77 27.39
N LEU A 68 -0.56 -3.79 27.89
CA LEU A 68 -0.45 -4.20 29.29
C LEU A 68 0.96 -4.67 29.64
N ALA A 69 1.61 -5.43 28.76
CA ALA A 69 3.00 -5.85 28.92
C ALA A 69 3.95 -4.64 29.01
N PHE A 70 3.77 -3.65 28.13
CA PHE A 70 4.52 -2.39 28.21
C PHE A 70 4.28 -1.64 29.54
N LEU A 71 3.02 -1.51 29.98
CA LEU A 71 2.71 -0.81 31.24
C LEU A 71 3.33 -1.52 32.45
N ALA A 72 3.41 -2.86 32.41
CA ALA A 72 4.14 -3.64 33.42
C ALA A 72 5.66 -3.38 33.37
N CYS A 73 6.26 -3.32 32.17
CA CYS A 73 7.66 -2.94 31.99
C CYS A 73 7.94 -1.53 32.53
N LEU A 74 7.04 -0.59 32.26
CA LEU A 74 7.14 0.78 32.75
C LEU A 74 7.18 0.85 34.28
N ARG A 75 6.41 0.01 34.97
CA ARG A 75 6.43 -0.12 36.46
C ARG A 75 7.74 -0.69 36.98
N LEU A 76 8.35 -1.59 36.22
CA LEU A 76 9.62 -2.24 36.57
C LEU A 76 10.85 -1.42 36.16
N SER A 77 10.66 -0.28 35.49
CA SER A 77 11.76 0.44 34.84
C SER A 77 12.54 -0.40 33.82
N ALA A 78 11.83 -1.32 33.16
CA ALA A 78 12.31 -2.17 32.09
C ALA A 78 12.03 -1.54 30.71
N CYS A 79 12.85 -1.88 29.73
CA CYS A 79 12.57 -1.60 28.32
C CYS A 79 11.68 -2.69 27.74
N CYS A 80 10.68 -2.31 26.93
CA CYS A 80 9.81 -3.25 26.24
C CYS A 80 10.14 -3.30 24.74
N THR A 81 10.28 -4.50 24.20
CA THR A 81 10.43 -4.78 22.78
C THR A 81 9.12 -5.40 22.26
N PRO A 82 8.20 -4.60 21.71
CA PRO A 82 6.95 -5.12 21.17
C PRO A 82 7.18 -5.78 19.82
N ILE A 83 6.56 -6.94 19.63
CA ILE A 83 6.71 -7.78 18.44
C ILE A 83 5.32 -8.07 17.89
N ARG A 84 5.15 -7.82 16.58
CA ARG A 84 3.89 -8.14 15.90
C ARG A 84 3.72 -9.66 15.76
N PRO A 85 2.51 -10.22 15.98
CA PRO A 85 2.24 -11.65 15.83
C PRO A 85 2.60 -12.26 14.47
N SER A 86 2.60 -11.45 13.41
CA SER A 86 2.93 -11.87 12.04
C SER A 86 4.39 -11.62 11.63
N ALA A 87 5.24 -11.10 12.52
CA ALA A 87 6.67 -10.90 12.26
C ALA A 87 7.33 -12.19 11.74
N SER A 88 8.35 -12.12 10.90
CA SER A 88 9.06 -13.30 10.40
C SER A 88 9.88 -13.99 11.49
N ASN A 89 10.16 -15.29 11.28
CA ASN A 89 11.06 -16.03 12.18
C ASN A 89 12.51 -15.52 12.10
N ALA A 90 12.90 -14.90 10.98
CA ALA A 90 14.21 -14.26 10.84
C ALA A 90 14.34 -13.05 11.77
N LEU A 91 13.32 -12.19 11.82
CA LEU A 91 13.29 -11.08 12.78
C LEU A 91 13.30 -11.60 14.23
N LEU A 92 12.48 -12.59 14.56
CA LEU A 92 12.49 -13.19 15.90
C LEU A 92 13.88 -13.69 16.30
N SER A 93 14.58 -14.40 15.40
CA SER A 93 15.91 -14.94 15.66
C SER A 93 16.92 -13.80 15.90
N SER A 94 16.90 -12.77 15.06
CA SER A 94 17.74 -11.57 15.25
C SER A 94 17.48 -10.87 16.59
N ILE A 95 16.23 -10.76 17.03
CA ILE A 95 15.90 -10.18 18.35
C ILE A 95 16.52 -11.00 19.47
N MET A 96 16.38 -12.34 19.41
CA MET A 96 16.92 -13.24 20.45
C MET A 96 18.45 -13.25 20.48
N GLU A 97 19.12 -13.12 19.33
CA GLU A 97 20.58 -13.13 19.22
C GLU A 97 21.22 -11.79 19.59
N GLU A 98 20.67 -10.67 19.08
CA GLU A 98 21.27 -9.34 19.26
C GLU A 98 20.92 -8.73 20.63
N MET A 99 19.71 -8.96 21.13
CA MET A 99 19.20 -8.37 22.37
C MET A 99 18.31 -9.37 23.13
N PRO A 100 18.91 -10.44 23.71
CA PRO A 100 18.17 -11.48 24.40
C PRO A 100 17.33 -10.89 25.54
N PRO A 101 15.99 -11.01 25.49
CA PRO A 101 15.14 -10.47 26.54
C PRO A 101 15.26 -11.31 27.83
N ALA A 102 15.12 -10.65 28.98
CA ALA A 102 15.09 -11.33 30.28
C ALA A 102 13.82 -12.21 30.43
N CYS A 103 12.72 -11.81 29.81
CA CYS A 103 11.54 -12.64 29.64
C CYS A 103 10.73 -12.24 28.41
N THR A 104 9.92 -13.18 27.91
CA THR A 104 8.95 -12.96 26.83
C THR A 104 7.54 -13.01 27.39
N VAL A 105 6.67 -12.10 26.95
CA VAL A 105 5.23 -12.15 27.22
C VAL A 105 4.52 -12.57 25.95
N VAL A 106 3.72 -13.62 26.07
CA VAL A 106 2.98 -14.25 24.98
C VAL A 106 1.54 -14.51 25.40
N ASP A 107 0.69 -14.86 24.45
CA ASP A 107 -0.64 -15.43 24.70
C ASP A 107 -0.73 -16.86 24.15
N SER A 108 -1.91 -17.47 24.26
CA SER A 108 -2.16 -18.83 23.78
C SER A 108 -1.90 -19.00 22.27
N VAL A 109 -2.04 -17.93 21.47
CA VAL A 109 -1.86 -17.94 20.01
C VAL A 109 -0.39 -17.84 19.62
N THR A 110 0.39 -17.05 20.36
CA THR A 110 1.78 -16.68 20.03
C THR A 110 2.84 -17.49 20.77
N ALA A 111 2.48 -18.20 21.85
CA ALA A 111 3.42 -18.94 22.68
C ALA A 111 4.29 -19.96 21.90
N SER A 112 3.70 -20.65 20.92
CA SER A 112 4.41 -21.65 20.11
C SER A 112 5.58 -21.06 19.30
N ARG A 113 5.54 -19.75 19.00
CA ARG A 113 6.60 -19.05 18.26
C ARG A 113 7.90 -18.93 19.06
N PHE A 114 7.83 -19.03 20.38
CA PHE A 114 8.97 -18.90 21.30
C PHE A 114 9.41 -20.24 21.90
N ALA A 115 8.83 -21.36 21.44
CA ALA A 115 9.11 -22.69 22.00
C ALA A 115 10.59 -23.13 21.88
N GLN A 116 11.34 -22.56 20.92
CA GLN A 116 12.77 -22.86 20.72
C GLN A 116 13.71 -22.02 21.60
N ALA A 117 13.20 -20.98 22.28
CA ALA A 117 13.98 -20.11 23.15
C ALA A 117 14.05 -20.69 24.58
N HIS A 118 14.67 -21.87 24.74
CA HIS A 118 14.66 -22.64 25.99
C HIS A 118 15.29 -21.90 27.20
N ASP A 119 16.23 -20.99 26.94
CA ASP A 119 16.94 -20.23 27.98
C ASP A 119 16.21 -18.95 28.39
N ILE A 120 15.07 -18.62 27.76
CA ILE A 120 14.30 -17.39 28.01
C ILE A 120 12.99 -17.73 28.69
N ARG A 121 12.74 -17.10 29.84
CA ARG A 121 11.49 -17.25 30.58
C ARG A 121 10.32 -16.73 29.76
N THR A 122 9.39 -17.61 29.40
CA THR A 122 8.16 -17.26 28.66
C THR A 122 6.95 -17.21 29.59
N LEU A 123 6.23 -16.09 29.58
CA LEU A 123 5.05 -15.81 30.41
C LEU A 123 3.80 -15.72 29.55
N ASN A 124 2.81 -16.56 29.82
CA ASN A 124 1.49 -16.44 29.22
C ASN A 124 0.68 -15.35 29.93
N ILE A 125 0.25 -14.33 29.20
CA ILE A 125 -0.48 -13.18 29.75
C ILE A 125 -1.87 -13.55 30.26
N GLU A 126 -2.56 -14.50 29.61
CA GLU A 126 -3.90 -14.94 30.04
C GLU A 126 -3.83 -15.58 31.43
N ASP A 127 -2.78 -16.36 31.70
CA ASP A 127 -2.52 -16.95 33.01
C ASP A 127 -2.10 -15.91 34.04
N ALA A 128 -1.25 -14.95 33.65
CA ALA A 128 -0.77 -13.88 34.53
C ALA A 128 -1.90 -12.94 34.98
N LEU A 129 -2.94 -12.77 34.17
CA LEU A 129 -4.08 -11.89 34.47
C LEU A 129 -5.16 -12.54 35.34
N LYS A 130 -5.14 -13.87 35.52
CA LYS A 130 -6.11 -14.58 36.38
C LYS A 130 -6.00 -14.09 37.84
N PRO A 131 -7.14 -13.92 38.55
CA PRO A 131 -7.11 -13.66 39.98
C PRO A 131 -6.39 -14.81 40.73
N ARG A 132 -5.54 -14.47 41.70
CA ARG A 132 -4.94 -15.46 42.60
C ARG A 132 -5.74 -15.54 43.90
N ASP A 133 -6.27 -16.71 44.22
CA ASP A 133 -6.95 -17.02 45.48
C ASP A 133 -5.95 -17.38 46.60
N ASP A 134 -4.95 -16.52 46.85
CA ASP A 134 -3.98 -16.74 47.93
C ASP A 134 -4.33 -15.98 49.23
N GLY A 135 -5.53 -15.39 49.31
CA GLY A 135 -6.03 -14.69 50.48
C GLY A 135 -5.27 -13.38 50.83
N SER A 136 -4.27 -12.98 50.04
CA SER A 136 -3.37 -11.87 50.38
C SER A 136 -3.92 -10.48 50.03
N GLY A 137 -4.91 -10.39 49.13
CA GLY A 137 -5.48 -9.12 48.64
C GLY A 137 -4.43 -8.11 48.12
N CYS A 138 -3.21 -8.59 47.85
CA CYS A 138 -2.00 -7.78 47.67
C CYS A 138 -1.80 -7.34 46.21
N TRP A 139 -2.33 -8.13 45.27
CA TRP A 139 -1.98 -8.08 43.84
C TRP A 139 -2.81 -7.09 43.02
N ASP A 140 -3.93 -6.60 43.57
CA ASP A 140 -4.82 -5.61 42.95
C ASP A 140 -4.63 -4.20 43.53
N ARG A 141 -3.50 -3.93 44.19
CA ARG A 141 -3.24 -2.62 44.78
C ARG A 141 -2.98 -1.58 43.66
N PRO A 142 -3.66 -0.41 43.71
CA PRO A 142 -3.43 0.68 42.76
C PRO A 142 -1.96 1.11 42.72
N TRP A 143 -1.55 1.76 41.63
CA TRP A 143 -0.23 2.41 41.45
C TRP A 143 0.39 3.01 42.74
N LEU A 144 -0.44 3.58 43.60
CA LEU A 144 -0.16 4.33 44.83
C LEU A 144 0.74 3.72 45.93
N ARG A 145 1.23 2.46 45.89
CA ARG A 145 1.96 1.89 47.05
C ARG A 145 3.28 1.16 46.83
N ARG A 146 3.85 1.09 45.64
CA ARG A 146 5.25 0.66 45.45
C ARG A 146 5.93 1.39 44.29
N SER A 147 6.19 2.69 44.46
CA SER A 147 7.40 3.24 43.84
C SER A 147 8.55 2.95 44.82
N PRO A 148 9.51 2.05 44.52
CA PRO A 148 10.80 2.20 45.16
C PRO A 148 11.28 3.60 44.78
N SER A 149 11.55 4.45 45.79
CA SER A 149 12.13 5.77 45.55
C SER A 149 13.29 5.60 44.56
N PRO A 150 13.29 6.28 43.40
CA PRO A 150 14.37 6.13 42.44
C PRO A 150 15.67 6.50 43.15
N SER A 151 16.68 5.64 43.05
CA SER A 151 18.03 6.06 43.41
C SER A 151 18.33 7.30 42.58
N ARG A 152 18.63 8.41 43.24
CA ARG A 152 18.88 9.73 42.61
C ARG A 152 20.14 9.76 41.73
N SER A 153 20.68 8.61 41.32
CA SER A 153 21.90 8.49 40.53
C SER A 153 21.56 8.30 39.06
N SER A 154 21.70 9.40 38.32
CA SER A 154 21.58 9.60 36.87
C SER A 154 20.16 9.60 36.27
N PRO A 155 19.82 10.58 35.41
CA PRO A 155 18.58 10.50 34.63
C PRO A 155 18.66 9.25 33.76
N CYS A 156 17.74 8.30 33.96
CA CYS A 156 17.64 7.10 33.12
C CYS A 156 17.54 7.51 31.64
N ARG A 157 18.66 7.42 30.92
CA ARG A 157 18.73 7.54 29.45
C ARG A 157 18.29 6.26 28.73
N ARG A 158 17.82 5.24 29.47
CA ARG A 158 17.31 4.00 28.89
C ARG A 158 16.00 4.23 28.13
N PRO A 159 15.80 3.59 26.97
CA PRO A 159 14.55 3.68 26.24
C PRO A 159 13.40 3.03 27.02
N LEU A 160 12.20 3.53 26.78
CA LEU A 160 10.95 2.90 27.21
C LEU A 160 10.61 1.71 26.33
N LEU A 161 10.80 1.89 25.02
CA LEU A 161 10.53 0.89 24.01
C LEU A 161 11.70 0.78 23.06
N GLN A 162 11.99 -0.45 22.68
CA GLN A 162 12.90 -0.78 21.61
C GLN A 162 12.08 -1.37 20.46
N ILE A 163 11.79 -0.54 19.47
CA ILE A 163 11.06 -0.95 18.28
C ILE A 163 12.05 -1.65 17.35
N LEU A 164 11.70 -2.85 16.90
CA LEU A 164 12.50 -3.70 16.02
C LEU A 164 11.58 -4.27 14.93
N GLY A 165 11.16 -3.42 14.01
CA GLY A 165 10.39 -3.81 12.82
C GLY A 165 11.28 -4.33 11.70
N GLU A 166 10.66 -5.01 10.73
CA GLU A 166 11.34 -5.59 9.55
C GLU A 166 11.77 -4.54 8.52
N ASP A 167 11.17 -3.35 8.56
CA ASP A 167 11.50 -2.26 7.66
C ASP A 167 12.85 -1.61 8.01
N ALA A 168 13.51 -0.99 7.03
CA ALA A 168 14.79 -0.28 7.24
C ALA A 168 14.72 0.92 8.21
N ASP A 169 13.52 1.34 8.62
CA ASP A 169 13.28 2.32 9.70
C ASP A 169 12.59 1.72 10.93
N GLY A 170 12.36 0.41 10.94
CA GLY A 170 11.70 -0.32 12.00
C GLY A 170 12.51 -0.38 13.30
N ARG A 171 13.80 -0.02 13.26
CA ARG A 171 14.63 0.06 14.47
C ARG A 171 14.59 1.47 15.08
N CYS A 172 13.93 1.62 16.23
CA CYS A 172 13.84 2.90 16.92
C CYS A 172 13.81 2.71 18.44
N SER A 173 14.59 3.51 19.17
CA SER A 173 14.53 3.60 20.62
C SER A 173 13.63 4.79 21.01
N LEU A 174 12.48 4.51 21.61
CA LEU A 174 11.57 5.55 22.11
C LEU A 174 11.91 5.87 23.57
N THR A 175 12.20 7.13 23.83
CA THR A 175 12.46 7.64 25.19
C THR A 175 11.21 8.33 25.73
N ALA A 176 11.14 8.48 27.05
CA ALA A 176 10.04 9.20 27.69
C ALA A 176 9.92 10.66 27.22
N GLU A 177 11.05 11.31 26.92
CA GLU A 177 11.07 12.69 26.44
C GLU A 177 10.42 12.84 25.06
N ARG A 178 10.65 11.87 24.16
CA ARG A 178 10.00 11.84 22.83
C ARG A 178 8.49 11.71 22.96
N CYS A 179 8.00 10.76 23.77
CA CYS A 179 6.56 10.60 24.00
C CYS A 179 5.93 11.85 24.64
N LEU A 180 6.62 12.49 25.60
CA LEU A 180 6.12 13.71 26.25
C LEU A 180 6.06 14.91 25.29
N GLY A 181 7.00 15.03 24.35
CA GLY A 181 6.95 16.07 23.32
C GLY A 181 5.71 15.95 22.43
N ARG A 182 5.29 14.71 22.12
CA ARG A 182 4.05 14.44 21.40
C ARG A 182 2.82 14.86 22.20
N ILE A 183 2.76 14.47 23.48
CA ILE A 183 1.66 14.84 24.39
C ILE A 183 1.51 16.36 24.47
N GLN A 184 2.62 17.08 24.67
CA GLN A 184 2.61 18.54 24.78
C GLN A 184 2.10 19.23 23.51
N TRP A 185 2.40 18.67 22.33
CA TRP A 185 1.91 19.21 21.08
C TRP A 185 0.42 18.91 20.87
N GLU A 186 0.00 17.66 21.00
CA GLU A 186 -1.36 17.22 20.65
C GLU A 186 -2.43 17.54 21.72
N TRP A 187 -1.99 17.77 22.97
CA TRP A 187 -2.85 17.91 24.14
C TRP A 187 -2.44 19.09 25.04
N SER A 188 -1.87 20.15 24.47
CA SER A 188 -1.39 21.34 25.19
C SER A 188 -2.42 21.96 26.17
N ASP A 189 -3.73 21.88 25.86
CA ASP A 189 -4.82 22.40 26.69
C ASP A 189 -5.47 21.36 27.63
N ASN A 190 -4.98 20.11 27.60
CA ASN A 190 -5.21 19.02 28.56
C ASN A 190 -6.66 18.66 28.98
N GLN A 191 -7.62 18.72 28.05
CA GLN A 191 -8.93 18.06 28.22
C GLN A 191 -9.24 17.13 27.05
N ALA A 192 -8.98 15.84 27.24
CA ALA A 192 -9.38 14.79 26.30
C ALA A 192 -10.75 14.17 26.63
N ASP A 193 -11.60 14.90 27.35
CA ASP A 193 -12.91 14.38 27.77
C ASP A 193 -13.77 14.06 26.55
N GLY A 194 -14.21 12.80 26.48
CA GLY A 194 -14.99 12.30 25.35
C GLY A 194 -14.21 12.08 24.06
N GLU A 195 -12.87 12.15 24.08
CA GLU A 195 -12.05 11.86 22.90
C GLU A 195 -11.80 10.36 22.75
N THR A 196 -11.89 9.88 21.51
CA THR A 196 -11.53 8.52 21.12
C THR A 196 -10.51 8.58 19.98
N VAL A 197 -9.30 8.10 20.24
CA VAL A 197 -8.21 8.03 19.27
C VAL A 197 -8.18 6.64 18.65
N ALA A 198 -8.46 6.56 17.35
CA ALA A 198 -8.27 5.34 16.57
C ALA A 198 -6.78 5.19 16.20
N VAL A 199 -6.14 4.12 16.65
CA VAL A 199 -4.73 3.85 16.38
C VAL A 199 -4.61 2.73 15.36
N LEU A 200 -4.27 3.08 14.13
CA LEU A 200 -4.21 2.14 13.00
C LEU A 200 -2.86 1.41 12.89
N ASP A 201 -1.81 2.00 13.43
CA ASP A 201 -0.47 1.44 13.40
C ASP A 201 -0.35 0.14 14.21
N SER A 202 0.66 -0.66 13.89
CA SER A 202 0.94 -1.92 14.58
C SER A 202 1.90 -1.73 15.75
N VAL A 203 1.84 -2.64 16.74
CA VAL A 203 2.62 -2.57 17.99
C VAL A 203 4.14 -2.51 17.82
N ASP A 204 4.66 -3.00 16.69
CA ASP A 204 6.06 -2.99 16.30
C ASP A 204 6.47 -1.70 15.54
N THR A 205 5.68 -0.64 15.68
CA THR A 205 5.99 0.68 15.11
C THR A 205 6.03 1.73 16.21
N ALA A 206 6.90 2.74 16.05
CA ALA A 206 6.97 3.84 16.99
C ALA A 206 5.64 4.63 17.09
N ARG A 207 4.91 4.75 15.98
CA ARG A 207 3.70 5.57 15.91
C ARG A 207 2.54 5.00 16.73
N PHE A 208 2.38 3.67 16.75
CA PHE A 208 1.41 3.02 17.63
C PHE A 208 1.58 3.50 19.08
N TRP A 209 2.82 3.55 19.58
CA TRP A 209 3.10 3.95 20.95
C TRP A 209 2.98 5.44 21.18
N GLU A 210 3.43 6.26 20.25
CA GLU A 210 3.25 7.71 20.36
C GLU A 210 1.76 8.08 20.47
N ASP A 211 0.90 7.55 19.59
CA ASP A 211 -0.53 7.85 19.62
C ASP A 211 -1.24 7.23 20.82
N THR A 212 -0.93 5.97 21.14
CA THR A 212 -1.52 5.27 22.29
C THR A 212 -1.16 5.94 23.60
N LEU A 213 0.12 6.27 23.82
CA LEU A 213 0.57 6.90 25.05
C LEU A 213 0.13 8.36 25.13
N SER A 214 0.11 9.07 24.00
CA SER A 214 -0.43 10.43 23.89
C SER A 214 -1.88 10.48 24.36
N ALA A 215 -2.72 9.61 23.78
CA ALA A 215 -4.14 9.48 24.12
C ALA A 215 -4.36 9.11 25.60
N LEU A 216 -3.72 8.05 26.08
CA LEU A 216 -3.93 7.55 27.44
C LEU A 216 -3.44 8.54 28.50
N CYS A 217 -2.33 9.24 28.28
CA CYS A 217 -1.83 10.25 29.23
C CYS A 217 -2.75 11.48 29.30
N ALA A 218 -3.41 11.83 28.20
CA ALA A 218 -4.41 12.90 28.16
C ALA A 218 -5.79 12.48 28.74
N GLY A 219 -6.01 11.17 28.90
CA GLY A 219 -7.26 10.59 29.38
C GLY A 219 -8.29 10.27 28.29
N ALA A 220 -7.85 10.17 27.03
CA ALA A 220 -8.68 9.73 25.91
C ALA A 220 -8.86 8.19 25.90
N THR A 221 -9.87 7.73 25.18
CA THR A 221 -10.04 6.30 24.84
C THR A 221 -9.19 5.93 23.63
N VAL A 222 -8.52 4.79 23.64
CA VAL A 222 -7.79 4.24 22.48
C VAL A 222 -8.63 3.15 21.82
N ALA A 223 -9.03 3.35 20.58
CA ALA A 223 -9.73 2.35 19.78
C ALA A 223 -8.76 1.65 18.82
N LEU A 224 -8.72 0.31 18.87
CA LEU A 224 -7.80 -0.51 18.10
C LEU A 224 -8.57 -1.33 17.06
N PRO A 225 -8.38 -1.09 15.75
CA PRO A 225 -8.96 -1.91 14.70
C PRO A 225 -8.18 -3.22 14.54
N THR A 226 -8.86 -4.23 13.99
CA THR A 226 -8.23 -5.46 13.52
C THR A 226 -7.48 -5.25 12.22
N GLU A 227 -6.61 -6.19 11.82
CA GLU A 227 -5.95 -6.13 10.51
C GLU A 227 -6.94 -6.25 9.33
N GLU A 228 -8.10 -6.88 9.56
CA GLU A 228 -9.19 -6.96 8.59
C GLU A 228 -9.87 -5.59 8.42
N ASP A 229 -10.15 -4.90 9.54
CA ASP A 229 -10.71 -3.54 9.51
C ASP A 229 -9.81 -2.59 8.72
N LYS A 230 -8.49 -2.65 8.94
CA LYS A 230 -7.51 -1.76 8.29
C LYS A 230 -7.41 -1.96 6.78
N ARG A 231 -7.70 -3.16 6.27
CA ARG A 231 -7.53 -3.51 4.85
C ARG A 231 -8.75 -3.10 4.01
N SER A 232 -9.95 -3.10 4.60
CA SER A 232 -11.19 -2.71 3.92
C SER A 232 -11.54 -1.26 4.23
N PRO A 233 -11.60 -0.36 3.22
CA PRO A 233 -12.15 0.98 3.39
C PRO A 233 -13.55 0.99 4.03
N SER A 234 -14.41 0.03 3.69
CA SER A 234 -15.74 -0.12 4.32
C SER A 234 -15.66 -0.49 5.79
N ALA A 235 -14.86 -1.52 6.13
CA ALA A 235 -14.73 -1.98 7.50
C ALA A 235 -14.06 -0.93 8.38
N LEU A 236 -13.01 -0.25 7.89
CA LEU A 236 -12.37 0.86 8.58
C LEU A 236 -13.35 1.99 8.84
N LEU A 237 -14.15 2.37 7.82
CA LEU A 237 -15.15 3.41 7.98
C LEU A 237 -16.19 3.06 9.06
N TRP A 238 -16.66 1.82 9.06
CA TRP A 238 -17.60 1.32 10.06
C TRP A 238 -16.98 1.26 11.46
N PHE A 239 -15.72 0.81 11.56
CA PHE A 239 -14.95 0.80 12.80
C PHE A 239 -14.83 2.23 13.38
N LEU A 240 -14.41 3.21 12.58
CA LEU A 240 -14.27 4.60 13.03
C LEU A 240 -15.60 5.18 13.51
N ARG A 241 -16.69 4.88 12.79
CA ARG A 241 -18.04 5.31 13.17
C ARG A 241 -18.49 4.68 14.50
N ASN A 242 -18.34 3.37 14.65
CA ASN A 242 -18.76 2.65 15.85
C ASN A 242 -17.93 2.99 17.09
N ALA A 243 -16.63 3.22 16.89
CA ALA A 243 -15.76 3.70 17.95
C ALA A 243 -16.05 5.17 18.32
N SER A 244 -16.88 5.89 17.56
CA SER A 244 -17.05 7.35 17.67
C SER A 244 -15.69 8.04 17.66
N ALA A 245 -14.82 7.65 16.72
CA ALA A 245 -13.45 8.12 16.65
C ALA A 245 -13.43 9.64 16.42
N THR A 246 -12.75 10.36 17.31
CA THR A 246 -12.56 11.81 17.22
C THR A 246 -11.22 12.18 16.59
N ARG A 247 -10.24 11.28 16.68
CA ARG A 247 -8.90 11.46 16.11
C ARG A 247 -8.40 10.17 15.47
N VAL A 248 -7.66 10.29 14.38
CA VAL A 248 -6.98 9.15 13.73
C VAL A 248 -5.72 9.63 13.01
N GLU A 249 -4.69 8.80 13.00
CA GLU A 249 -3.53 8.96 12.12
C GLU A 249 -3.51 7.84 11.07
N MET A 250 -3.28 8.20 9.79
CA MET A 250 -3.23 7.24 8.69
C MET A 250 -2.29 7.70 7.57
N THR A 251 -1.99 6.81 6.61
CA THR A 251 -1.26 7.20 5.40
C THR A 251 -2.17 7.99 4.45
N PRO A 252 -1.62 8.89 3.61
CA PRO A 252 -2.40 9.56 2.57
C PRO A 252 -3.16 8.60 1.64
N ASP A 253 -2.57 7.45 1.31
CA ASP A 253 -3.21 6.42 0.47
C ASP A 253 -4.43 5.81 1.16
N LEU A 254 -4.31 5.47 2.46
CA LEU A 254 -5.42 4.95 3.24
C LEU A 254 -6.52 6.02 3.42
N LEU A 255 -6.14 7.28 3.62
CA LEU A 255 -7.09 8.39 3.67
C LEU A 255 -7.83 8.53 2.34
N PHE A 256 -7.13 8.49 1.21
CA PHE A 256 -7.75 8.60 -0.10
C PHE A 256 -8.76 7.47 -0.35
N ALA A 257 -8.38 6.23 -0.05
CA ALA A 257 -9.27 5.07 -0.16
C ALA A 257 -10.52 5.21 0.74
N LEU A 258 -10.32 5.62 1.99
CA LEU A 258 -11.41 5.85 2.94
C LEU A 258 -12.35 6.97 2.49
N LEU A 259 -11.82 8.11 2.03
CA LEU A 259 -12.63 9.25 1.54
C LEU A 259 -13.45 8.88 0.30
N ARG A 260 -12.90 8.08 -0.62
CA ARG A 260 -13.64 7.60 -1.79
C ARG A 260 -14.77 6.67 -1.40
N ARG A 261 -14.53 5.75 -0.47
CA ARG A 261 -15.58 4.88 0.04
C ARG A 261 -16.64 5.67 0.80
N ALA A 262 -16.21 6.61 1.63
CA ALA A 262 -17.07 7.54 2.36
C ALA A 262 -17.96 8.38 1.44
N ALA A 263 -17.47 8.79 0.27
CA ALA A 263 -18.24 9.53 -0.73
C ALA A 263 -19.44 8.74 -1.30
N LEU A 264 -19.49 7.42 -1.10
CA LEU A 264 -20.61 6.57 -1.50
C LEU A 264 -21.72 6.50 -0.43
N ASP A 265 -21.46 6.96 0.81
CA ASP A 265 -22.46 6.96 1.88
C ASP A 265 -23.42 8.16 1.72
N PRO A 266 -24.75 7.97 1.83
CA PRO A 266 -25.73 9.04 1.61
C PRO A 266 -25.89 10.03 2.78
N GLY A 267 -25.10 9.90 3.85
CA GLY A 267 -25.24 10.68 5.08
C GLY A 267 -23.90 11.15 5.67
N PRO A 268 -23.93 11.83 6.84
CA PRO A 268 -22.71 12.25 7.52
C PRO A 268 -21.81 11.05 7.80
N VAL A 269 -20.60 11.06 7.23
CA VAL A 269 -19.75 9.88 7.18
C VAL A 269 -19.15 9.56 8.56
N LEU A 270 -18.52 10.57 9.20
CA LEU A 270 -17.84 10.48 10.48
C LEU A 270 -18.07 11.78 11.30
N PRO A 271 -19.25 11.97 11.90
CA PRO A 271 -19.65 13.25 12.50
C PRO A 271 -18.81 13.65 13.72
N GLU A 272 -18.27 12.68 14.46
CA GLU A 272 -17.44 12.93 15.65
C GLU A 272 -15.98 13.21 15.33
N LEU A 273 -15.55 12.97 14.09
CA LEU A 273 -14.15 13.07 13.70
C LEU A 273 -13.74 14.55 13.63
N ARG A 274 -12.72 14.93 14.41
CA ARG A 274 -12.24 16.31 14.56
C ARG A 274 -10.84 16.50 13.98
N LEU A 275 -10.01 15.46 14.02
CA LEU A 275 -8.62 15.53 13.59
C LEU A 275 -8.21 14.28 12.83
N VAL A 276 -7.72 14.47 11.59
CA VAL A 276 -7.05 13.44 10.81
C VAL A 276 -5.60 13.86 10.61
N LYS A 277 -4.68 13.03 11.10
CA LYS A 277 -3.25 13.17 10.85
C LYS A 277 -2.87 12.30 9.65
N CYS A 278 -2.11 12.84 8.71
CA CYS A 278 -1.53 12.12 7.60
C CYS A 278 -0.02 12.06 7.72
N SER A 279 0.54 10.86 7.82
CA SER A 279 2.00 10.66 7.93
C SER A 279 2.53 9.65 6.92
N ARG A 280 3.87 9.55 6.82
CA ARG A 280 4.63 8.62 5.95
C ARG A 280 4.48 8.79 4.44
N GLY A 281 3.46 9.49 3.96
CA GLY A 281 3.26 9.83 2.55
C GLY A 281 3.32 11.33 2.25
N LEU A 282 2.88 11.68 1.06
CA LEU A 282 2.66 13.06 0.62
C LEU A 282 1.17 13.38 0.67
N VAL A 283 0.82 14.55 1.19
CA VAL A 283 -0.55 15.08 1.09
C VAL A 283 -0.58 16.02 -0.11
N THR A 284 -1.40 15.69 -1.11
CA THR A 284 -1.57 16.51 -2.32
C THR A 284 -2.74 17.47 -2.17
N THR A 285 -2.76 18.55 -2.97
CA THR A 285 -3.87 19.50 -3.03
C THR A 285 -5.17 18.79 -3.41
N GLN A 286 -5.12 17.80 -4.29
CA GLN A 286 -6.30 16.99 -4.67
C GLN A 286 -6.86 16.22 -3.47
N LEU A 287 -6.00 15.55 -2.69
CA LEU A 287 -6.41 14.82 -1.49
C LEU A 287 -6.99 15.78 -0.43
N ALA A 288 -6.36 16.94 -0.24
CA ALA A 288 -6.83 17.94 0.71
C ALA A 288 -8.21 18.50 0.33
N ARG A 289 -8.44 18.83 -0.96
CA ARG A 289 -9.75 19.26 -1.46
C ARG A 289 -10.82 18.18 -1.30
N LEU A 290 -10.49 16.91 -1.62
CA LEU A 290 -11.41 15.80 -1.40
C LEU A 290 -11.74 15.64 0.09
N PHE A 291 -10.74 15.73 0.96
CA PHE A 291 -10.92 15.68 2.41
C PHE A 291 -11.90 16.75 2.89
N GLN A 292 -11.70 18.01 2.50
CA GLN A 292 -12.58 19.10 2.92
C GLN A 292 -14.02 18.94 2.42
N ARG A 293 -14.21 18.32 1.25
CA ARG A 293 -15.54 18.03 0.72
C ARG A 293 -16.28 16.96 1.50
N ILE A 294 -15.58 15.91 1.94
CA ILE A 294 -16.18 14.73 2.59
C ILE A 294 -16.25 14.87 4.11
N LEU A 295 -15.25 15.53 4.71
CA LEU A 295 -15.10 15.73 6.15
C LEU A 295 -14.91 17.23 6.50
N PRO A 296 -15.85 18.12 6.13
CA PRO A 296 -15.69 19.57 6.30
C PRO A 296 -15.57 20.04 7.76
N GLY A 297 -16.02 19.23 8.73
CA GLY A 297 -15.89 19.52 10.17
C GLY A 297 -14.58 19.08 10.79
N SER A 298 -13.71 18.43 10.02
CA SER A 298 -12.46 17.84 10.50
C SER A 298 -11.25 18.65 10.07
N ARG A 299 -10.20 18.67 10.89
CA ARG A 299 -8.90 19.26 10.56
C ARG A 299 -8.00 18.19 9.95
N LEU A 300 -7.31 18.52 8.86
CA LEU A 300 -6.29 17.67 8.26
C LEU A 300 -4.90 18.20 8.64
N VAL A 301 -4.08 17.37 9.26
CA VAL A 301 -2.71 17.72 9.64
C VAL A 301 -1.74 16.76 8.98
N ARG A 302 -0.86 17.27 8.12
CA ARG A 302 0.28 16.53 7.62
C ARG A 302 1.35 16.45 8.71
N VAL A 303 1.87 15.26 8.95
CA VAL A 303 2.93 14.98 9.92
C VAL A 303 4.11 14.35 9.18
N TYR A 304 5.27 15.01 9.25
CA TYR A 304 6.54 14.40 8.88
C TYR A 304 7.31 14.09 10.15
N GLU A 305 7.77 12.85 10.31
CA GLU A 305 8.49 12.44 11.50
C GLU A 305 9.68 11.56 11.15
N ARG A 306 10.73 11.71 11.94
CA ARG A 306 11.91 10.86 11.92
C ARG A 306 12.51 10.78 13.32
N SER A 307 12.79 9.57 13.79
CA SER A 307 13.44 9.33 15.08
C SER A 307 12.73 10.01 16.27
N GLY A 308 11.39 10.04 16.27
CA GLY A 308 10.55 10.64 17.31
C GLY A 308 10.49 12.17 17.28
N HIS A 309 11.03 12.82 16.24
CA HIS A 309 10.96 14.27 16.03
C HIS A 309 10.00 14.59 14.89
N SER A 310 9.05 15.49 15.12
CA SER A 310 7.95 15.74 14.19
C SER A 310 7.92 17.18 13.68
N PHE A 311 7.45 17.31 12.44
CA PHE A 311 6.94 18.53 11.85
C PHE A 311 5.46 18.35 11.61
N ALA A 312 4.71 19.44 11.75
CA ALA A 312 3.30 19.45 11.43
C ALA A 312 2.96 20.61 10.51
N TYR A 313 2.07 20.32 9.57
CA TYR A 313 1.42 21.30 8.73
C TYR A 313 -0.09 21.06 8.76
N GLU A 314 -0.82 21.99 9.35
CA GLU A 314 -2.28 22.00 9.25
C GLU A 314 -2.70 22.47 7.86
N CYS A 315 -3.44 21.62 7.16
CA CYS A 315 -3.93 21.90 5.82
C CYS A 315 -5.06 22.92 5.91
N PRO A 316 -5.04 23.99 5.10
CA PRO A 316 -6.11 24.98 5.05
C PRO A 316 -7.48 24.40 4.73
N ALA A 317 -8.54 25.05 5.23
CA ALA A 317 -9.93 24.62 5.04
C ALA A 317 -10.42 24.77 3.58
N ASP A 318 -9.78 25.59 2.76
CA ASP A 318 -10.04 25.68 1.32
C ASP A 318 -9.35 24.54 0.52
N GLY A 319 -8.51 23.75 1.18
CA GLY A 319 -7.73 22.68 0.55
C GLY A 319 -6.53 23.16 -0.28
N GLU A 320 -6.26 24.47 -0.34
CA GLU A 320 -5.13 25.03 -1.08
C GLU A 320 -3.86 24.94 -0.24
N LEU A 321 -3.06 23.90 -0.50
CA LEU A 321 -1.84 23.66 0.26
C LEU A 321 -0.75 24.68 -0.10
N ARG A 322 -0.01 25.11 0.93
CA ARG A 322 1.24 25.85 0.76
C ARG A 322 2.24 24.97 0.02
N HIS A 323 2.65 25.42 -1.14
CA HIS A 323 3.59 24.75 -2.01
C HIS A 323 4.65 25.71 -2.54
N PHE A 324 5.76 25.15 -3.00
CA PHE A 324 6.81 25.85 -3.71
C PHE A 324 6.90 25.31 -5.13
N ALA A 325 6.56 26.14 -6.11
CA ALA A 325 6.52 25.74 -7.52
C ALA A 325 7.92 25.67 -8.12
N THR A 326 8.15 24.64 -8.94
CA THR A 326 9.38 24.49 -9.75
C THR A 326 9.05 24.00 -11.15
N ASP A 327 10.01 24.12 -12.07
CA ASP A 327 9.91 23.56 -13.44
C ASP A 327 9.67 22.04 -13.46
N HIS A 328 9.88 21.37 -12.33
CA HIS A 328 9.77 19.92 -12.16
C HIS A 328 8.61 19.49 -11.25
N GLY A 329 7.72 20.42 -10.87
CA GLY A 329 6.55 20.18 -10.03
C GLY A 329 6.56 20.95 -8.70
N ASP A 330 5.43 20.91 -8.00
CA ASP A 330 5.20 21.64 -6.75
C ASP A 330 5.65 20.84 -5.52
N PHE A 331 6.45 21.45 -4.66
CA PHE A 331 6.80 20.88 -3.36
C PHE A 331 5.83 21.35 -2.28
N VAL A 332 5.00 20.46 -1.74
CA VAL A 332 4.12 20.78 -0.59
C VAL A 332 4.94 20.78 0.69
N THR A 333 4.74 21.79 1.55
CA THR A 333 5.46 21.92 2.83
C THR A 333 5.23 20.71 3.75
N ILE A 334 6.28 20.28 4.46
CA ILE A 334 6.19 19.33 5.58
C ILE A 334 5.85 20.01 6.91
N GLY A 335 5.74 21.34 6.91
CA GLY A 335 5.35 22.13 8.06
C GLY A 335 6.51 22.72 8.84
N ARG A 336 6.26 22.92 10.13
CA ARG A 336 7.23 23.45 11.10
C ARG A 336 7.49 22.42 12.20
N PRO A 337 8.66 22.47 12.87
CA PRO A 337 8.93 21.64 14.04
C PRO A 337 7.84 21.82 15.12
N VAL A 338 7.40 20.71 15.73
CA VAL A 338 6.37 20.72 16.79
C VAL A 338 6.82 19.93 18.02
N GLY A 339 6.18 20.21 19.16
CA GLY A 339 6.53 19.59 20.44
C GLY A 339 7.93 19.99 20.89
N ASN A 340 8.69 19.03 21.43
CA ASN A 340 10.07 19.25 21.89
C ASN A 340 11.10 19.09 20.76
N CYS A 341 10.80 19.57 19.56
CA CYS A 341 11.64 19.47 18.37
C CYS A 341 12.19 20.83 17.95
N ARG A 342 13.47 20.90 17.62
CA ARG A 342 14.06 21.95 16.79
C ARG A 342 14.67 21.33 15.53
N ALA A 343 14.70 22.08 14.45
CA ALA A 343 15.26 21.62 13.19
C ALA A 343 15.95 22.73 12.43
N ALA A 344 16.88 22.33 11.56
CA ALA A 344 17.55 23.21 10.61
C ALA A 344 17.80 22.46 9.30
N VAL A 345 18.09 23.21 8.24
CA VAL A 345 18.62 22.67 6.99
C VAL A 345 20.11 22.93 7.01
N CYS A 346 20.93 21.88 6.97
CA CYS A 346 22.40 21.98 7.02
C CYS A 346 23.05 21.64 5.68
N GLU A 347 24.25 22.18 5.44
CA GLU A 347 25.05 21.80 4.28
C GLU A 347 25.35 20.28 4.29
N PRO A 348 25.37 19.60 3.13
CA PRO A 348 25.68 18.18 3.10
C PRO A 348 27.10 17.89 3.65
N GLY A 349 27.18 17.08 4.70
CA GLY A 349 28.46 16.69 5.32
C GLY A 349 29.06 17.71 6.28
N VAL A 350 28.44 18.89 6.45
CA VAL A 350 28.88 19.94 7.37
C VAL A 350 27.67 20.42 8.18
N MET A 351 27.74 20.42 9.51
CA MET A 351 26.60 20.80 10.38
C MET A 351 26.41 22.33 10.48
N THR A 352 26.57 23.03 9.36
CA THR A 352 26.36 24.48 9.23
C THR A 352 25.01 24.73 8.57
N GLU A 353 24.21 25.63 9.13
CA GLU A 353 22.88 25.94 8.60
C GLU A 353 22.95 26.64 7.23
N CYS A 354 22.11 26.21 6.30
CA CYS A 354 21.94 26.81 4.99
C CYS A 354 21.10 28.10 5.08
N LEU A 355 21.31 29.01 4.14
CA LEU A 355 20.42 30.16 3.95
C LEU A 355 19.01 29.70 3.50
N PRO A 356 17.93 30.42 3.89
CA PRO A 356 16.58 30.13 3.42
C PRO A 356 16.51 29.97 1.89
N GLY A 357 15.76 28.97 1.43
CA GLY A 357 15.63 28.58 0.02
C GLY A 357 16.76 27.71 -0.53
N THR A 358 17.87 27.55 0.19
CA THR A 358 18.98 26.68 -0.24
C THR A 358 18.71 25.23 0.12
N VAL A 359 18.83 24.32 -0.85
CA VAL A 359 18.66 22.88 -0.63
C VAL A 359 19.85 22.33 0.15
N GLY A 360 19.57 21.75 1.31
CA GLY A 360 20.54 21.05 2.17
C GLY A 360 19.94 19.78 2.76
N THR A 361 20.62 19.21 3.75
CA THR A 361 20.14 18.06 4.53
C THR A 361 19.24 18.57 5.66
N ILE A 362 18.03 18.03 5.79
CA ILE A 362 17.19 18.34 6.94
C ILE A 362 17.84 17.70 8.18
N CYS A 363 17.86 18.40 9.31
CA CYS A 363 18.43 17.91 10.56
C CYS A 363 17.51 18.24 11.73
N PHE A 364 17.48 17.38 12.75
CA PHE A 364 16.63 17.56 13.95
C PHE A 364 17.42 17.44 15.24
N ALA A 365 16.92 18.08 16.29
CA ALA A 365 17.35 17.86 17.65
C ALA A 365 16.15 17.97 18.59
N GLY A 366 16.20 17.29 19.74
CA GLY A 366 15.37 17.67 20.87
C GLY A 366 15.67 19.10 21.31
N LEU A 367 14.71 19.78 21.94
CA LEU A 367 14.94 21.12 22.49
C LEU A 367 16.13 21.18 23.47
N LYS A 368 16.42 20.05 24.13
CA LYS A 368 17.52 19.92 25.11
C LYS A 368 18.75 19.20 24.56
N ASP A 369 18.72 18.74 23.32
CA ASP A 369 19.85 18.03 22.71
C ASP A 369 20.84 19.04 22.14
N ASP A 370 22.13 18.85 22.42
CA ASP A 370 23.19 19.76 21.97
C ASP A 370 23.52 19.63 20.47
N HIS A 371 23.14 18.52 19.84
CA HIS A 371 23.53 18.20 18.47
C HIS A 371 22.33 17.92 17.57
N LEU A 372 22.34 18.52 16.38
CA LEU A 372 21.46 18.19 15.27
C LEU A 372 21.87 16.83 14.67
N MET A 373 20.90 15.98 14.38
CA MET A 373 21.07 14.70 13.70
C MET A 373 20.51 14.80 12.28
N PRO A 374 21.28 14.39 11.24
CA PRO A 374 20.78 14.41 9.87
C PRO A 374 19.73 13.32 9.64
N THR A 375 18.64 13.67 8.94
CA THR A 375 17.65 12.67 8.50
C THR A 375 18.15 11.85 7.31
N GLY A 376 19.04 12.47 6.51
CA GLY A 376 19.44 12.01 5.18
C GLY A 376 18.53 12.53 4.06
N ASP A 377 17.31 12.95 4.38
CA ASP A 377 16.43 13.60 3.42
C ASP A 377 16.90 15.04 3.15
N LYS A 378 16.73 15.48 1.90
CA LYS A 378 17.11 16.84 1.48
C LYS A 378 15.89 17.73 1.34
N GLY A 379 16.08 18.98 1.68
CA GLY A 379 15.03 19.98 1.66
C GLY A 379 15.57 21.38 1.82
N PHE A 380 14.66 22.33 1.91
CA PHE A 380 14.96 23.73 2.20
C PHE A 380 13.91 24.30 3.15
N VAL A 381 14.22 25.43 3.76
CA VAL A 381 13.29 26.20 4.60
C VAL A 381 13.01 27.54 3.93
N ASP A 382 11.76 27.97 3.87
CA ASP A 382 11.40 29.29 3.34
C ASP A 382 11.58 30.41 4.37
N SER A 383 11.39 31.66 3.95
CA SER A 383 11.50 32.83 4.83
C SER A 383 10.48 32.85 5.97
N ASP A 384 9.38 32.12 5.84
CA ASP A 384 8.35 31.98 6.87
C ASP A 384 8.64 30.79 7.79
N GLY A 385 9.78 30.11 7.65
CA GLY A 385 10.17 28.98 8.49
C GLY A 385 9.44 27.66 8.18
N TYR A 386 8.77 27.54 7.03
CA TYR A 386 8.20 26.28 6.57
C TYR A 386 9.24 25.45 5.83
N PHE A 387 9.29 24.16 6.16
CA PHE A 387 10.23 23.23 5.54
C PHE A 387 9.58 22.53 4.34
N TYR A 388 10.39 22.25 3.33
CA TYR A 388 9.98 21.57 2.10
C TYR A 388 10.90 20.38 1.85
N LEU A 389 10.30 19.24 1.52
CA LEU A 389 11.02 18.01 1.22
C LEU A 389 11.31 17.93 -0.28
N ALA A 390 12.57 18.05 -0.67
CA ALA A 390 13.02 18.05 -2.06
C ALA A 390 13.44 16.65 -2.55
N GLU A 391 14.07 15.85 -1.70
CA GLU A 391 14.54 14.49 -2.02
C GLU A 391 14.44 13.60 -0.79
N ARG A 392 13.94 12.36 -0.98
CA ARG A 392 13.96 11.32 0.04
C ARG A 392 15.13 10.37 -0.19
N THR A 393 15.68 9.82 0.89
CA THR A 393 16.69 8.76 0.83
C THR A 393 16.21 7.47 0.18
N ALA A 394 14.90 7.18 0.27
CA ALA A 394 14.29 5.98 -0.25
C ALA A 394 12.78 6.19 -0.53
N PRO A 395 12.18 5.40 -1.44
CA PRO A 395 10.75 5.42 -1.66
C PRO A 395 9.97 4.89 -0.46
N ARG A 396 8.74 5.38 -0.30
CA ARG A 396 7.78 4.83 0.66
C ARG A 396 6.66 4.13 -0.08
N ILE A 397 6.44 2.86 0.22
CA ILE A 397 5.35 2.06 -0.33
C ILE A 397 4.53 1.60 0.86
N ASP A 398 3.27 2.03 0.90
CA ASP A 398 2.36 1.80 2.04
C ASP A 398 2.97 2.29 3.39
N GLY A 399 3.70 3.41 3.33
CA GLY A 399 4.42 3.97 4.48
C GLY A 399 5.73 3.26 4.86
N CYS A 400 6.01 2.07 4.33
CA CYS A 400 7.23 1.31 4.56
C CYS A 400 8.38 1.82 3.67
N LYS A 401 9.61 1.83 4.19
CA LYS A 401 10.80 2.20 3.41
C LYS A 401 11.19 1.06 2.49
N ALA A 402 11.05 1.26 1.18
CA ALA A 402 11.40 0.24 0.20
C ALA A 402 12.91 0.11 0.01
N ASP A 403 13.41 -1.13 -0.02
CA ASP A 403 14.82 -1.45 -0.28
C ASP A 403 15.06 -1.65 -1.77
N ILE A 404 15.54 -0.60 -2.43
CA ILE A 404 15.83 -0.61 -3.87
C ILE A 404 16.95 -1.59 -4.23
N ALA A 405 17.92 -1.81 -3.33
CA ALA A 405 19.01 -2.74 -3.59
C ALA A 405 18.51 -4.18 -3.58
N LEU A 406 17.62 -4.53 -2.64
CA LEU A 406 16.93 -5.81 -2.61
C LEU A 406 16.14 -6.04 -3.90
N ILE A 407 15.31 -5.07 -4.31
CA ILE A 407 14.47 -5.20 -5.51
C ILE A 407 15.32 -5.35 -6.77
N THR A 408 16.41 -4.56 -6.88
CA THR A 408 17.37 -4.66 -7.99
C THR A 408 18.00 -6.05 -8.03
N LYS A 409 18.45 -6.57 -6.89
CA LYS A 409 19.00 -7.93 -6.79
C LYS A 409 17.96 -8.98 -7.20
N CYS A 410 16.73 -8.88 -6.69
CA CYS A 410 15.66 -9.81 -7.04
C CYS A 410 15.38 -9.84 -8.56
N LEU A 411 15.47 -8.70 -9.23
CA LEU A 411 15.34 -8.55 -10.68
C LEU A 411 16.52 -9.18 -11.44
N THR A 412 17.75 -8.83 -11.08
CA THR A 412 18.96 -9.30 -11.78
C THR A 412 19.25 -10.79 -11.56
N ASP A 413 18.70 -11.39 -10.50
CA ASP A 413 18.79 -12.83 -10.25
C ASP A 413 17.88 -13.68 -11.17
N ILE A 414 17.08 -13.06 -12.05
CA ILE A 414 16.15 -13.77 -12.94
C ILE A 414 16.86 -14.05 -14.28
N PRO A 415 16.89 -15.31 -14.76
CA PRO A 415 17.70 -15.69 -15.92
C PRO A 415 17.45 -14.91 -17.23
N VAL A 416 16.23 -14.40 -17.43
CA VAL A 416 15.88 -13.60 -18.63
C VAL A 416 16.50 -12.20 -18.60
N VAL A 417 16.90 -11.73 -17.42
CA VAL A 417 17.49 -10.40 -17.21
C VAL A 417 19.00 -10.51 -17.36
N SER A 418 19.55 -9.83 -18.37
CA SER A 418 21.00 -9.74 -18.56
C SER A 418 21.64 -8.71 -17.62
N ASP A 419 20.92 -7.61 -17.36
CA ASP A 419 21.28 -6.56 -16.41
C ASP A 419 20.03 -5.71 -16.11
N GLY A 420 20.03 -4.96 -15.01
CA GLY A 420 18.90 -4.09 -14.70
C GLY A 420 19.14 -3.15 -13.53
N GLU A 421 18.38 -2.05 -13.54
CA GLU A 421 18.41 -0.99 -12.56
C GLU A 421 16.99 -0.68 -12.09
N VAL A 422 16.83 -0.50 -10.77
CA VAL A 422 15.54 -0.10 -10.18
C VAL A 422 15.64 1.32 -9.65
N SER A 423 14.64 2.12 -10.00
CA SER A 423 14.50 3.50 -9.56
C SER A 423 13.04 3.76 -9.19
N TRP A 424 12.72 4.99 -8.80
CA TRP A 424 11.35 5.38 -8.46
C TRP A 424 11.06 6.82 -8.86
N GLU A 425 9.80 7.10 -9.18
CA GLU A 425 9.37 8.43 -9.60
C GLU A 425 9.32 9.44 -8.43
N ARG A 426 9.52 10.72 -8.73
CA ARG A 426 9.70 11.81 -7.75
C ARG A 426 8.40 12.18 -7.00
N LEU A 427 8.59 13.00 -5.97
CA LEU A 427 7.65 13.47 -4.93
C LEU A 427 6.45 14.32 -5.42
N SER A 428 6.07 14.29 -6.70
CA SER A 428 4.92 15.03 -7.24
C SER A 428 3.65 14.18 -7.38
N SER A 429 3.77 12.84 -7.37
CA SER A 429 2.63 11.91 -7.35
C SER A 429 2.34 11.44 -5.92
N PRO A 430 1.05 11.31 -5.51
CA PRO A 430 0.68 10.73 -4.21
C PRO A 430 1.12 9.27 -4.10
N LYS A 431 1.04 8.51 -5.20
CA LYS A 431 1.45 7.11 -5.27
C LYS A 431 2.88 7.01 -5.78
N VAL A 432 3.74 6.37 -4.99
CA VAL A 432 5.12 6.08 -5.39
C VAL A 432 5.15 4.91 -6.35
N SER A 433 5.66 5.11 -7.56
CA SER A 433 5.88 4.05 -8.55
C SER A 433 7.35 3.65 -8.58
N LEU A 434 7.62 2.37 -8.34
CA LEU A 434 8.91 1.74 -8.62
C LEU A 434 8.99 1.43 -10.11
N VAL A 435 10.15 1.68 -10.73
CA VAL A 435 10.39 1.41 -12.14
C VAL A 435 11.65 0.58 -12.28
N ALA A 436 11.52 -0.60 -12.89
CA ALA A 436 12.60 -1.51 -13.19
C ALA A 436 12.94 -1.42 -14.69
N PHE A 437 14.10 -0.87 -14.97
CA PHE A 437 14.69 -0.83 -16.30
C PHE A 437 15.61 -2.03 -16.46
N TYR A 438 15.44 -2.83 -17.51
CA TYR A 438 16.24 -4.04 -17.65
C TYR A 438 16.55 -4.38 -19.10
N TRP A 439 17.69 -5.03 -19.31
CA TRP A 439 18.11 -5.56 -20.59
C TRP A 439 17.87 -7.06 -20.67
N SER A 440 17.44 -7.51 -21.84
CA SER A 440 17.14 -8.91 -22.13
C SER A 440 17.53 -9.22 -23.57
N THR A 441 18.18 -10.38 -23.76
CA THR A 441 18.44 -10.95 -25.08
C THR A 441 17.30 -11.83 -25.57
N THR A 442 16.29 -12.11 -24.73
CA THR A 442 15.12 -12.89 -25.11
C THR A 442 14.16 -12.00 -25.91
N PRO A 443 13.83 -12.37 -27.16
CA PRO A 443 12.88 -11.60 -27.96
C PRO A 443 11.43 -11.85 -27.51
N GLY A 444 10.63 -10.79 -27.48
CA GLY A 444 9.23 -10.80 -27.08
C GLY A 444 9.00 -10.28 -25.66
N ASP A 445 7.76 -10.33 -25.21
CA ASP A 445 7.36 -9.86 -23.88
C ASP A 445 7.81 -10.82 -22.78
N THR A 446 8.65 -10.34 -21.86
CA THR A 446 9.22 -11.15 -20.76
C THR A 446 8.45 -11.01 -19.44
N SER A 447 7.28 -10.37 -19.42
CA SER A 447 6.52 -10.13 -18.18
C SER A 447 6.12 -11.44 -17.47
N GLY A 448 5.82 -12.48 -18.25
CA GLY A 448 5.51 -13.82 -17.77
C GLY A 448 6.63 -14.45 -16.93
N GLU A 449 7.85 -14.35 -17.43
CA GLU A 449 9.06 -14.90 -16.82
C GLU A 449 9.50 -14.10 -15.58
N LEU A 450 9.21 -12.80 -15.54
CA LEU A 450 9.58 -11.90 -14.44
C LEU A 450 8.59 -11.95 -13.27
N PHE A 451 7.29 -12.00 -13.55
CA PHE A 451 6.26 -11.81 -12.53
C PHE A 451 6.35 -12.81 -11.37
N ARG A 452 6.40 -14.13 -11.68
CA ARG A 452 6.35 -15.16 -10.63
C ARG A 452 7.60 -15.13 -9.74
N PRO A 453 8.83 -15.06 -10.29
CA PRO A 453 10.04 -14.93 -9.46
C PRO A 453 10.07 -13.64 -8.63
N LEU A 454 9.63 -12.51 -9.18
CA LEU A 454 9.56 -11.26 -8.42
C LEU A 454 8.54 -11.38 -7.28
N CYS A 455 7.32 -11.84 -7.56
CA CYS A 455 6.29 -12.02 -6.54
C CYS A 455 6.71 -12.98 -5.41
N SER A 456 7.55 -13.98 -5.69
CA SER A 456 8.00 -14.92 -4.65
C SER A 456 9.18 -14.42 -3.82
N LYS A 457 10.00 -13.53 -4.36
CA LYS A 457 11.20 -12.99 -3.69
C LYS A 457 10.95 -11.66 -2.97
N LEU A 458 9.98 -10.88 -3.42
CA LEU A 458 9.67 -9.57 -2.82
C LEU A 458 8.89 -9.71 -1.50
N PRO A 459 9.12 -8.84 -0.50
CA PRO A 459 8.43 -8.90 0.79
C PRO A 459 6.90 -8.71 0.67
N SER A 460 6.48 -7.87 -0.27
CA SER A 460 5.08 -7.58 -0.59
C SER A 460 4.91 -7.45 -2.09
N TRP A 461 3.74 -7.86 -2.59
CA TRP A 461 3.39 -7.67 -4.00
C TRP A 461 3.23 -6.20 -4.38
N GLN A 462 2.99 -5.31 -3.42
CA GLN A 462 2.94 -3.87 -3.65
C GLN A 462 4.32 -3.30 -4.02
N TRP A 463 5.41 -4.04 -3.76
CA TRP A 463 6.77 -3.66 -4.17
C TRP A 463 7.07 -4.09 -5.61
N MET A 464 6.08 -4.63 -6.34
CA MET A 464 6.25 -4.99 -7.75
C MET A 464 6.54 -3.73 -8.57
N PRO A 465 7.71 -3.63 -9.24
CA PRO A 465 8.00 -2.49 -10.09
C PRO A 465 7.22 -2.52 -11.41
N LEU A 466 7.06 -1.34 -12.01
CA LEU A 466 6.75 -1.17 -13.42
C LEU A 466 7.92 -1.72 -14.24
N LEU A 467 7.64 -2.60 -15.19
CA LEU A 467 8.67 -3.29 -15.98
C LEU A 467 8.89 -2.54 -17.31
N VAL A 468 10.12 -2.05 -17.52
CA VAL A 468 10.53 -1.32 -18.73
C VAL A 468 11.67 -2.09 -19.43
N PRO A 469 11.36 -2.96 -20.40
CA PRO A 469 12.39 -3.64 -21.19
C PRO A 469 13.13 -2.66 -22.09
N LEU A 470 14.46 -2.72 -22.06
CA LEU A 470 15.37 -1.89 -22.85
C LEU A 470 15.98 -2.63 -24.05
N GLY A 471 15.61 -3.90 -24.25
CA GLY A 471 16.16 -4.76 -25.29
C GLY A 471 17.55 -5.28 -24.95
N PRO A 472 18.38 -5.64 -25.95
CA PRO A 472 19.71 -6.15 -25.71
C PRO A 472 20.62 -5.10 -25.05
N PRO A 473 21.58 -5.51 -24.19
CA PRO A 473 22.51 -4.59 -23.56
C PRO A 473 23.35 -3.84 -24.61
N PRO A 474 23.56 -2.52 -24.46
CA PRO A 474 24.37 -1.75 -25.39
C PRO A 474 25.84 -2.18 -25.34
N ALA A 475 26.53 -2.13 -26.49
CA ALA A 475 27.93 -2.54 -26.61
C ALA A 475 28.93 -1.58 -25.94
N ASP A 476 28.64 -0.28 -25.97
CA ASP A 476 29.61 0.76 -25.54
C ASP A 476 29.37 1.24 -24.10
N ARG A 477 28.21 1.88 -23.86
CA ARG A 477 27.87 2.53 -22.59
C ARG A 477 26.45 2.18 -22.18
N ARG A 478 26.29 1.83 -20.90
CA ARG A 478 24.99 1.71 -20.24
C ARG A 478 24.60 3.06 -19.63
N PRO A 479 23.38 3.57 -19.90
CA PRO A 479 22.83 4.71 -19.18
C PRO A 479 22.73 4.41 -17.68
N ASP A 480 22.94 5.41 -16.84
CA ASP A 480 22.74 5.24 -15.40
C ASP A 480 21.24 5.33 -15.02
N LYS A 481 20.90 4.90 -13.81
CA LYS A 481 19.50 4.91 -13.32
C LYS A 481 18.86 6.30 -13.26
N ARG A 482 19.64 7.38 -13.15
CA ARG A 482 19.13 8.77 -13.13
C ARG A 482 18.81 9.23 -14.54
N GLU A 483 19.64 8.86 -15.52
CA GLU A 483 19.38 9.11 -16.94
C GLU A 483 18.09 8.40 -17.39
N LEU A 484 17.97 7.10 -17.10
CA LEU A 484 16.78 6.30 -17.42
C LEU A 484 15.51 6.86 -16.77
N LEU A 485 15.58 7.24 -15.50
CA LEU A 485 14.42 7.82 -14.80
C LEU A 485 14.02 9.18 -15.40
N ARG A 486 14.96 10.02 -15.83
CA ARG A 486 14.64 11.29 -16.51
C ARG A 486 13.96 11.05 -17.84
N GLU A 487 14.47 10.13 -18.66
CA GLU A 487 13.84 9.78 -19.94
C GLU A 487 12.43 9.22 -19.75
N TYR A 488 12.22 8.39 -18.72
CA TYR A 488 10.91 7.88 -18.37
C TYR A 488 9.96 9.01 -17.93
N ALA A 489 10.42 9.95 -17.09
CA ALA A 489 9.63 11.11 -16.70
C ALA A 489 9.26 12.00 -17.90
N ASP A 490 10.20 12.28 -18.80
CA ASP A 490 9.94 13.01 -20.05
C ASP A 490 8.90 12.29 -20.91
N ALA A 491 8.94 10.95 -20.95
CA ALA A 491 7.96 10.14 -21.65
C ALA A 491 6.56 10.32 -21.04
N ILE A 492 6.43 10.22 -19.72
CA ILE A 492 5.17 10.44 -19.01
C ILE A 492 4.56 11.81 -19.37
N VAL A 493 5.37 12.87 -19.35
CA VAL A 493 4.92 14.22 -19.71
C VAL A 493 4.41 14.28 -21.15
N LYS A 494 5.15 13.72 -22.12
CA LYS A 494 4.72 13.73 -23.54
C LYS A 494 3.46 12.92 -23.79
N LEU A 495 3.28 11.83 -23.04
CA LEU A 495 2.11 10.96 -23.14
C LEU A 495 0.82 11.61 -22.64
N GLN A 496 0.88 12.74 -21.92
CA GLN A 496 -0.31 13.53 -21.59
C GLN A 496 -1.04 14.05 -22.84
N SER A 497 -0.35 14.13 -23.98
CA SER A 497 -0.95 14.50 -25.26
C SER A 497 -1.63 13.33 -25.99
N CYS A 498 -1.46 12.10 -25.52
CA CYS A 498 -2.08 10.91 -26.08
C CYS A 498 -3.50 10.69 -25.51
N GLY A 499 -4.27 9.82 -26.14
CA GLY A 499 -5.49 9.25 -25.56
C GLY A 499 -5.23 8.36 -24.34
N GLU A 500 -6.25 7.62 -23.90
CA GLU A 500 -6.11 6.69 -22.77
C GLU A 500 -5.17 5.53 -23.13
N VAL A 501 -3.95 5.58 -22.59
CA VAL A 501 -2.93 4.55 -22.80
C VAL A 501 -2.42 3.98 -21.47
N ASN A 502 -1.83 2.79 -21.55
CA ASN A 502 -0.95 2.35 -20.47
C ASN A 502 0.37 3.14 -20.58
N VAL A 503 0.58 4.06 -19.64
CA VAL A 503 1.71 5.00 -19.66
C VAL A 503 3.05 4.28 -19.69
N THR A 504 3.23 3.21 -18.91
CA THR A 504 4.48 2.44 -18.87
C THR A 504 4.80 1.78 -20.21
N ARG A 505 3.81 1.14 -20.83
CA ARG A 505 3.97 0.49 -22.13
C ARG A 505 4.25 1.51 -23.23
N ALA A 506 3.50 2.61 -23.24
CA ALA A 506 3.71 3.70 -24.19
C ALA A 506 5.07 4.40 -23.99
N ALA A 507 5.51 4.59 -22.75
CA ALA A 507 6.82 5.14 -22.41
C ALA A 507 7.95 4.21 -22.86
N THR A 508 7.78 2.90 -22.69
CA THR A 508 8.73 1.89 -23.19
C THR A 508 8.93 2.03 -24.71
N VAL A 509 7.84 2.18 -25.47
CA VAL A 509 7.90 2.40 -26.93
C VAL A 509 8.63 3.72 -27.25
N LEU A 510 8.29 4.83 -26.57
CA LEU A 510 8.94 6.13 -26.79
C LEU A 510 10.45 6.09 -26.49
N MET A 511 10.85 5.48 -25.38
CA MET A 511 12.26 5.32 -25.02
C MET A 511 13.02 4.49 -26.06
N ALA A 512 12.42 3.41 -26.58
CA ALA A 512 13.02 2.61 -27.65
C ALA A 512 13.18 3.40 -28.96
N LEU A 513 12.19 4.21 -29.32
CA LEU A 513 12.24 5.07 -30.51
C LEU A 513 13.26 6.20 -30.37
N ALA A 514 13.34 6.85 -29.20
CA ALA A 514 14.36 7.88 -28.91
C ALA A 514 15.78 7.32 -29.05
N ARG A 515 16.04 6.15 -28.44
CA ARG A 515 17.32 5.45 -28.55
C ARG A 515 17.65 5.06 -29.98
N SER A 516 16.66 4.62 -30.75
CA SER A 516 16.84 4.29 -32.17
C SER A 516 17.14 5.52 -33.03
N LEU A 517 16.73 6.72 -32.61
CA LEU A 517 17.08 7.99 -33.26
C LEU A 517 18.41 8.57 -32.78
N GLY A 518 19.03 7.99 -31.74
CA GLY A 518 20.22 8.54 -31.10
C GLY A 518 19.94 9.86 -30.36
N THR A 519 18.73 10.02 -29.81
CA THR A 519 18.29 11.22 -29.06
C THR A 519 17.65 10.83 -27.73
N THR A 520 17.24 11.84 -26.94
CA THR A 520 16.49 11.66 -25.70
C THR A 520 14.99 11.85 -25.94
N VAL A 521 14.16 11.27 -25.06
CA VAL A 521 12.70 11.38 -25.17
C VAL A 521 12.25 12.83 -25.21
N GLY A 522 12.82 13.72 -24.37
CA GLY A 522 12.52 15.15 -24.33
C GLY A 522 12.56 15.87 -25.69
N HIS A 523 13.42 15.43 -26.61
CA HIS A 523 13.57 16.02 -27.94
C HIS A 523 12.64 15.44 -29.01
N LEU A 524 11.86 14.41 -28.71
CA LEU A 524 10.89 13.84 -29.66
C LEU A 524 9.72 14.78 -29.91
N ASP A 525 9.32 14.94 -31.17
CA ASP A 525 8.11 15.65 -31.55
C ASP A 525 6.96 14.65 -31.71
N MET A 526 5.90 14.79 -30.89
CA MET A 526 4.77 13.86 -30.87
C MET A 526 3.86 14.00 -32.10
N ASP A 527 3.91 15.15 -32.79
CA ASP A 527 3.05 15.45 -33.94
C ASP A 527 3.71 15.08 -35.28
N ARG A 528 5.02 14.82 -35.29
CA ARG A 528 5.76 14.37 -36.47
C ARG A 528 5.91 12.85 -36.49
N SER A 529 5.98 12.27 -37.69
CA SER A 529 6.25 10.83 -37.82
C SER A 529 7.69 10.47 -37.43
N TYR A 530 7.93 9.19 -37.15
CA TYR A 530 9.27 8.68 -36.82
C TYR A 530 10.28 8.95 -37.96
N ALA A 531 9.92 8.61 -39.21
CA ALA A 531 10.80 8.82 -40.37
C ALA A 531 11.21 10.28 -40.56
N ASN A 532 10.31 11.23 -40.30
CA ASN A 532 10.55 12.67 -40.48
C ASN A 532 11.48 13.29 -39.41
N GLN A 533 11.80 12.54 -38.36
CA GLN A 533 12.67 12.99 -37.27
C GLN A 533 14.10 12.43 -37.38
N ARG A 534 14.37 11.55 -38.35
CA ARG A 534 15.70 10.98 -38.63
C ARG A 534 16.63 12.02 -39.24
N THR A 535 17.29 12.82 -38.41
CA THR A 535 18.10 13.97 -38.85
C THR A 535 19.61 13.84 -38.59
N GLY A 536 20.06 12.78 -37.90
CA GLY A 536 21.46 12.63 -37.47
C GLY A 536 22.20 11.41 -38.04
N LYS A 537 23.55 11.45 -38.01
CA LYS A 537 24.45 10.35 -38.43
C LYS A 537 24.36 9.07 -37.56
N GLY A 538 23.63 9.11 -36.45
CA GLY A 538 23.43 7.98 -35.52
C GLY A 538 22.01 7.41 -35.47
N ALA A 539 21.09 7.89 -36.32
CA ALA A 539 19.73 7.37 -36.37
C ALA A 539 19.68 6.03 -37.14
N SER A 540 19.20 4.98 -36.46
CA SER A 540 19.00 3.65 -37.02
C SER A 540 18.01 3.66 -38.21
N SER A 541 17.99 2.57 -38.98
CA SER A 541 16.97 2.41 -40.02
C SER A 541 15.58 2.18 -39.40
N VAL A 542 14.52 2.44 -40.15
CA VAL A 542 13.14 2.10 -39.75
C VAL A 542 12.99 0.60 -39.48
N SER A 543 13.74 -0.25 -40.19
CA SER A 543 13.75 -1.70 -39.99
C SER A 543 14.41 -2.09 -38.68
N ASP A 544 15.51 -1.43 -38.29
CA ASP A 544 16.20 -1.69 -37.03
C ASP A 544 15.35 -1.23 -35.83
N ALA A 545 14.67 -0.09 -35.96
CA ALA A 545 13.74 0.40 -34.94
C ALA A 545 12.52 -0.54 -34.78
N ALA A 546 11.96 -1.03 -35.88
CA ALA A 546 10.93 -2.06 -35.86
C ALA A 546 11.43 -3.35 -35.20
N ALA A 547 12.63 -3.81 -35.54
CA ALA A 547 13.24 -5.01 -34.95
C ALA A 547 13.50 -4.84 -33.45
N LEU A 548 13.91 -3.65 -32.99
CA LEU A 548 14.05 -3.36 -31.56
C LEU A 548 12.69 -3.45 -30.86
N LEU A 549 11.65 -2.83 -31.42
CA LEU A 549 10.29 -2.88 -30.86
C LEU A 549 9.75 -4.31 -30.80
N ASP A 550 9.90 -5.08 -31.88
CA ASP A 550 9.52 -6.50 -31.92
C ASP A 550 10.29 -7.29 -30.84
N HIS A 551 11.59 -7.02 -30.67
CA HIS A 551 12.43 -7.65 -29.65
C HIS A 551 11.96 -7.35 -28.23
N ILE A 552 11.57 -6.11 -27.92
CA ILE A 552 11.04 -5.74 -26.60
C ILE A 552 9.54 -6.02 -26.44
N GLY A 553 8.93 -6.72 -27.38
CA GLY A 553 7.58 -7.26 -27.24
C GLY A 553 6.46 -6.44 -27.89
N TYR A 554 6.73 -5.43 -28.71
CA TYR A 554 5.72 -4.59 -29.37
C TYR A 554 5.72 -4.79 -30.88
N GLN A 555 4.55 -5.09 -31.46
CA GLN A 555 4.42 -5.36 -32.89
C GLN A 555 4.34 -4.08 -33.70
N VAL A 556 5.46 -3.62 -34.28
CA VAL A 556 5.48 -2.44 -35.13
C VAL A 556 6.23 -2.73 -36.41
N SER A 557 5.58 -2.54 -37.56
CA SER A 557 6.21 -2.76 -38.87
C SER A 557 7.07 -1.57 -39.32
N ALA A 558 8.07 -1.85 -40.15
CA ALA A 558 8.89 -0.80 -40.76
C ALA A 558 8.05 0.17 -41.64
N SER A 559 6.95 -0.32 -42.24
CA SER A 559 6.01 0.52 -42.99
C SER A 559 5.29 1.52 -42.09
N GLU A 560 4.90 1.14 -40.88
CA GLU A 560 4.26 2.06 -39.93
C GLU A 560 5.23 3.14 -39.44
N LEU A 561 6.51 2.80 -39.24
CA LEU A 561 7.54 3.79 -38.91
C LEU A 561 7.88 4.72 -40.08
N SER A 562 7.63 4.26 -41.30
CA SER A 562 7.80 5.04 -42.54
C SER A 562 6.56 5.87 -42.89
N ASP A 563 5.43 5.61 -42.23
CA ASP A 563 4.18 6.34 -42.43
C ASP A 563 4.38 7.83 -42.05
N THR A 564 3.54 8.67 -42.63
CA THR A 564 3.37 10.08 -42.28
C THR A 564 2.53 10.29 -41.01
N ALA A 565 1.93 9.23 -40.46
CA ALA A 565 1.22 9.27 -39.18
C ALA A 565 2.09 9.83 -38.04
N SER A 566 1.46 10.58 -37.13
CA SER A 566 2.16 11.18 -36.00
C SER A 566 2.68 10.12 -35.03
N LEU A 567 3.77 10.44 -34.33
CA LEU A 567 4.34 9.58 -33.29
C LEU A 567 3.32 9.26 -32.18
N ARG A 568 2.41 10.21 -31.87
CA ARG A 568 1.27 10.00 -30.97
C ARG A 568 0.44 8.78 -31.36
N LEU A 569 -0.07 8.73 -32.59
CA LEU A 569 -0.93 7.63 -33.06
C LEU A 569 -0.18 6.30 -33.11
N LEU A 570 1.10 6.34 -33.53
CA LEU A 570 1.94 5.14 -33.54
C LEU A 570 2.10 4.57 -32.12
N VAL A 571 2.40 5.41 -31.13
CA VAL A 571 2.63 4.99 -29.74
C VAL A 571 1.35 4.46 -29.10
N GLU A 572 0.22 5.14 -29.32
CA GLU A 572 -1.11 4.67 -28.86
C GLU A 572 -1.39 3.26 -29.39
N ARG A 573 -1.21 3.05 -30.70
CA ARG A 573 -1.42 1.75 -31.35
C ARG A 573 -0.42 0.70 -30.87
N ALA A 574 0.87 1.01 -30.88
CA ALA A 574 1.94 0.10 -30.51
C ALA A 574 1.80 -0.39 -29.05
N SER A 575 1.44 0.51 -28.12
CA SER A 575 1.24 0.18 -26.71
C SER A 575 0.13 -0.87 -26.46
N CYS A 576 -0.76 -1.07 -27.44
CA CYS A 576 -1.84 -2.05 -27.43
C CYS A 576 -1.54 -3.31 -28.27
N THR A 577 -0.28 -3.55 -28.65
CA THR A 577 0.17 -4.77 -29.34
C THR A 577 1.12 -5.59 -28.46
N MET A 578 1.35 -6.86 -28.81
CA MET A 578 2.27 -7.71 -28.06
C MET A 578 2.83 -8.88 -28.85
N MET A 579 4.11 -9.18 -28.68
CA MET A 579 4.76 -10.41 -29.15
C MET A 579 5.01 -11.35 -27.96
N LEU A 580 4.61 -12.62 -28.07
CA LEU A 580 4.97 -13.62 -27.05
C LEU A 580 6.32 -14.25 -27.36
N PRO A 581 7.15 -14.59 -26.35
CA PRO A 581 8.33 -15.42 -26.54
C PRO A 581 7.97 -16.78 -27.16
N GLY A 582 8.89 -17.36 -27.93
CA GLY A 582 8.67 -18.66 -28.57
C GLY A 582 9.83 -19.13 -29.46
N MET A 583 9.81 -20.43 -29.76
CA MET A 583 10.70 -21.08 -30.75
C MET A 583 9.87 -21.52 -31.96
N PRO A 584 10.35 -21.32 -33.21
CA PRO A 584 11.67 -20.80 -33.59
C PRO A 584 11.81 -19.26 -33.50
N GLY A 585 10.73 -18.55 -33.17
CA GLY A 585 10.73 -17.09 -32.97
C GLY A 585 9.50 -16.61 -32.21
N ALA A 586 9.47 -15.32 -31.88
CA ALA A 586 8.38 -14.72 -31.13
C ALA A 586 7.05 -14.77 -31.92
N ARG A 587 5.94 -15.06 -31.23
CA ARG A 587 4.60 -15.25 -31.82
C ARG A 587 3.82 -13.95 -31.86
N ARG A 588 3.24 -13.64 -33.03
CA ARG A 588 2.35 -12.49 -33.23
C ARG A 588 0.95 -12.78 -32.69
N LEU A 589 0.39 -11.82 -31.98
CA LEU A 589 -0.97 -11.80 -31.46
C LEU A 589 -1.86 -10.80 -32.21
N ARG A 590 -3.14 -11.16 -32.39
CA ARG A 590 -4.19 -10.27 -32.89
C ARG A 590 -5.26 -10.09 -31.81
N VAL A 591 -5.66 -8.86 -31.58
CA VAL A 591 -6.80 -8.53 -30.70
C VAL A 591 -8.01 -8.20 -31.56
N SER A 592 -9.16 -8.79 -31.24
CA SER A 592 -10.44 -8.49 -31.89
C SER A 592 -11.56 -8.28 -30.88
N LEU A 593 -12.67 -7.73 -31.35
CA LEU A 593 -13.92 -7.65 -30.59
C LEU A 593 -14.64 -9.00 -30.64
N LEU A 594 -15.47 -9.26 -29.63
CA LEU A 594 -16.56 -10.23 -29.76
C LEU A 594 -17.64 -9.66 -30.68
N ASP A 595 -18.06 -10.45 -31.66
CA ASP A 595 -19.13 -10.12 -32.60
C ASP A 595 -20.07 -11.30 -32.81
N ALA A 596 -21.07 -11.13 -33.69
CA ALA A 596 -22.05 -12.15 -34.01
C ALA A 596 -21.48 -13.39 -34.71
N ASP A 597 -20.31 -13.26 -35.35
CA ASP A 597 -19.64 -14.34 -36.08
C ASP A 597 -18.70 -15.14 -35.18
N THR A 598 -18.46 -14.67 -33.96
CA THR A 598 -17.61 -15.38 -33.00
C THR A 598 -18.29 -16.64 -32.47
N SER A 599 -17.56 -17.76 -32.47
CA SER A 599 -18.02 -19.03 -31.90
C SER A 599 -18.24 -18.94 -30.39
N PHE A 600 -19.50 -19.15 -29.97
CA PHE A 600 -19.86 -19.26 -28.55
C PHE A 600 -19.07 -20.38 -27.87
N ASP A 601 -19.02 -21.56 -28.47
CA ASP A 601 -18.40 -22.73 -27.85
C ASP A 601 -16.90 -22.52 -27.62
N GLU A 602 -16.20 -21.85 -28.54
CA GLU A 602 -14.77 -21.57 -28.39
C GLU A 602 -14.50 -20.68 -27.17
N VAL A 603 -15.26 -19.59 -27.03
CA VAL A 603 -15.14 -18.64 -25.91
C VAL A 603 -15.59 -19.28 -24.60
N ALA A 604 -16.73 -19.95 -24.60
CA ALA A 604 -17.31 -20.57 -23.42
C ALA A 604 -16.44 -21.71 -22.88
N ASN A 605 -15.84 -22.54 -23.75
CA ASN A 605 -14.88 -23.57 -23.34
C ASN A 605 -13.64 -22.98 -22.67
N LEU A 606 -13.06 -21.93 -23.25
CA LEU A 606 -11.87 -21.30 -22.68
C LEU A 606 -12.16 -20.72 -21.29
N LEU A 607 -13.24 -19.95 -21.17
CA LEU A 607 -13.61 -19.31 -19.90
C LEU A 607 -14.02 -20.33 -18.84
N ALA A 608 -14.89 -21.29 -19.18
CA ALA A 608 -15.35 -22.30 -18.23
C ALA A 608 -14.17 -23.09 -17.64
N ARG A 609 -13.29 -23.62 -18.50
CA ARG A 609 -12.07 -24.33 -18.06
C ARG A 609 -11.15 -23.44 -17.24
N CYS A 610 -10.97 -22.18 -17.63
CA CYS A 610 -10.11 -21.26 -16.91
C CYS A 610 -10.63 -21.01 -15.48
N PHE A 611 -11.93 -20.76 -15.33
CA PHE A 611 -12.52 -20.46 -14.03
C PHE A 611 -12.58 -21.70 -13.13
N THR A 612 -13.01 -22.85 -13.64
CA THR A 612 -13.09 -24.09 -12.84
C THR A 612 -11.72 -24.68 -12.46
N SER A 613 -10.64 -24.34 -13.20
CA SER A 613 -9.29 -24.82 -12.89
C SER A 613 -8.41 -23.82 -12.13
N LYS A 614 -8.63 -22.51 -12.28
CA LYS A 614 -7.73 -21.46 -11.73
C LYS A 614 -8.43 -20.51 -10.75
N ASN A 615 -9.73 -20.26 -10.86
CA ASN A 615 -10.40 -19.27 -10.01
C ASN A 615 -10.62 -19.82 -8.60
N ARG A 616 -10.10 -19.13 -7.59
CA ARG A 616 -10.14 -19.58 -6.19
C ARG A 616 -11.56 -19.69 -5.64
N LEU A 617 -12.45 -18.80 -6.07
CA LEU A 617 -13.84 -18.82 -5.62
C LEU A 617 -14.57 -20.05 -6.16
N ASP A 618 -14.44 -20.33 -7.46
CA ASP A 618 -15.05 -21.52 -8.09
C ASP A 618 -14.50 -22.82 -7.50
N LEU A 619 -13.18 -22.90 -7.28
CA LEU A 619 -12.54 -24.06 -6.66
C LEU A 619 -13.03 -24.31 -5.23
N ALA A 620 -13.29 -23.25 -4.45
CA ALA A 620 -13.74 -23.37 -3.07
C ALA A 620 -15.17 -23.90 -2.94
N VAL A 621 -16.03 -23.65 -3.94
CA VAL A 621 -17.44 -24.07 -3.96
C VAL A 621 -17.73 -25.19 -4.96
N HIS A 622 -16.69 -25.70 -5.63
CA HIS A 622 -16.76 -26.78 -6.63
C HIS A 622 -17.72 -26.50 -7.80
N ASN A 623 -17.68 -25.28 -8.34
CA ASN A 623 -18.46 -24.96 -9.54
C ASN A 623 -17.96 -25.73 -10.78
N THR A 624 -18.86 -25.99 -11.72
CA THR A 624 -18.59 -26.82 -12.92
C THR A 624 -18.55 -26.00 -14.21
N GLU A 625 -18.02 -26.60 -15.27
CA GLU A 625 -17.93 -25.94 -16.58
C GLU A 625 -19.33 -25.67 -17.17
N GLU A 626 -20.28 -26.57 -16.94
CA GLU A 626 -21.67 -26.43 -17.38
C GLU A 626 -22.36 -25.22 -16.73
N GLN A 627 -22.05 -24.93 -15.46
CA GLN A 627 -22.59 -23.75 -14.77
C GLN A 627 -22.09 -22.45 -15.41
N HIS A 628 -20.78 -22.38 -15.72
CA HIS A 628 -20.19 -21.26 -16.45
C HIS A 628 -20.76 -21.12 -17.87
N TRP A 629 -20.95 -22.24 -18.59
CA TRP A 629 -21.62 -22.23 -19.89
C TRP A 629 -23.04 -21.65 -19.82
N ARG A 630 -23.84 -22.05 -18.83
CA ARG A 630 -25.20 -21.52 -18.66
C ARG A 630 -25.18 -20.02 -18.36
N SER A 631 -24.28 -19.57 -17.49
CA SER A 631 -24.10 -18.14 -17.20
C SER A 631 -23.68 -17.35 -18.45
N LEU A 632 -22.66 -17.82 -19.17
CA LEU A 632 -22.19 -17.16 -20.40
C LEU A 632 -23.26 -17.16 -21.50
N ARG A 633 -24.03 -18.24 -21.63
CA ARG A 633 -25.13 -18.31 -22.61
C ARG A 633 -26.22 -17.27 -22.31
N HIS A 634 -26.51 -17.04 -21.03
CA HIS A 634 -27.45 -16.00 -20.59
C HIS A 634 -26.95 -14.60 -20.91
N LEU A 635 -25.65 -14.33 -20.71
CA LEU A 635 -25.05 -13.02 -20.97
C LEU A 635 -24.74 -12.77 -22.46
N TRP A 636 -24.60 -13.83 -23.27
CA TRP A 636 -24.09 -13.75 -24.66
C TRP A 636 -24.72 -12.67 -25.55
N PRO A 637 -26.05 -12.51 -25.60
CA PRO A 637 -26.67 -11.47 -26.43
C PRO A 637 -26.26 -10.05 -26.00
N GLN A 638 -26.12 -9.83 -24.70
CA GLN A 638 -25.69 -8.54 -24.13
C GLN A 638 -24.21 -8.29 -24.41
N LEU A 639 -23.37 -9.33 -24.37
CA LEU A 639 -21.94 -9.21 -24.67
C LEU A 639 -21.68 -8.82 -26.13
N ILE A 640 -22.42 -9.39 -27.07
CA ILE A 640 -22.36 -9.00 -28.50
C ILE A 640 -22.85 -7.56 -28.67
N ALA A 641 -24.03 -7.24 -28.11
CA ALA A 641 -24.61 -5.90 -28.24
C ALA A 641 -23.73 -4.80 -27.61
N GLY A 642 -23.02 -5.12 -26.52
CA GLY A 642 -22.15 -4.18 -25.83
C GLY A 642 -20.85 -3.85 -26.58
N GLY A 643 -20.40 -4.69 -27.52
CA GLY A 643 -19.22 -4.44 -28.35
C GLY A 643 -17.91 -4.24 -27.58
N ALA A 644 -17.87 -4.62 -26.30
CA ALA A 644 -16.77 -4.32 -25.39
C ALA A 644 -15.91 -5.55 -25.04
N THR A 645 -16.41 -6.77 -25.24
CA THR A 645 -15.64 -8.00 -24.96
C THR A 645 -14.48 -8.14 -25.94
N ARG A 646 -13.29 -8.50 -25.43
CA ARG A 646 -12.04 -8.58 -26.20
C ARG A 646 -11.54 -10.02 -26.29
N LEU A 647 -11.04 -10.38 -27.47
CA LEU A 647 -10.47 -11.69 -27.78
C LEU A 647 -9.03 -11.53 -28.22
N VAL A 648 -8.14 -12.39 -27.76
CA VAL A 648 -6.75 -12.48 -28.24
C VAL A 648 -6.59 -13.80 -28.98
N ARG A 649 -6.16 -13.71 -30.23
CA ARG A 649 -5.85 -14.86 -31.09
C ARG A 649 -4.38 -14.87 -31.48
N ASP A 650 -3.85 -16.06 -31.64
CA ASP A 650 -2.59 -16.25 -32.35
C ASP A 650 -2.77 -15.80 -33.81
N ALA A 651 -1.88 -14.92 -34.29
CA ALA A 651 -2.06 -14.29 -35.60
C ALA A 651 -1.82 -15.25 -36.77
N GLU A 652 -1.06 -16.33 -36.56
CA GLU A 652 -0.73 -17.31 -37.59
C GLU A 652 -1.76 -18.44 -37.65
N THR A 653 -2.11 -18.99 -36.48
CA THR A 653 -3.00 -20.15 -36.37
C THR A 653 -4.47 -19.79 -36.20
N GLY A 654 -4.78 -18.55 -35.79
CA GLY A 654 -6.14 -18.11 -35.46
C GLY A 654 -6.70 -18.66 -34.13
N LYS A 655 -5.93 -19.50 -33.42
CA LYS A 655 -6.32 -20.10 -32.14
C LYS A 655 -6.65 -19.01 -31.11
N LEU A 656 -7.81 -19.12 -30.45
CA LEU A 656 -8.14 -18.27 -29.31
C LEU A 656 -7.24 -18.59 -28.11
N LEU A 657 -6.57 -17.56 -27.59
CA LEU A 657 -5.61 -17.67 -26.49
C LEU A 657 -6.12 -17.05 -25.19
N ALA A 658 -6.88 -15.95 -25.29
CA ALA A 658 -7.41 -15.25 -24.13
C ALA A 658 -8.68 -14.47 -24.45
N VAL A 659 -9.49 -14.23 -23.41
CA VAL A 659 -10.75 -13.50 -23.46
C VAL A 659 -10.84 -12.58 -22.25
N ALA A 660 -11.32 -11.35 -22.45
CA ALA A 660 -11.80 -10.50 -21.37
C ALA A 660 -13.25 -10.10 -21.63
N VAL A 661 -14.16 -10.63 -20.83
CA VAL A 661 -15.57 -10.25 -20.89
C VAL A 661 -15.71 -8.82 -20.38
N CYS A 662 -16.45 -7.99 -21.10
CA CYS A 662 -16.70 -6.62 -20.66
C CYS A 662 -18.18 -6.30 -20.76
N CYS A 663 -18.74 -5.77 -19.68
CA CYS A 663 -20.16 -5.44 -19.55
C CYS A 663 -20.33 -3.97 -19.17
N ASP A 664 -21.51 -3.41 -19.44
CA ASP A 664 -21.88 -2.11 -18.84
C ASP A 664 -22.11 -2.31 -17.34
N PHE A 665 -21.33 -1.60 -16.51
CA PHE A 665 -21.42 -1.70 -15.05
C PHE A 665 -22.75 -1.22 -14.49
N SER A 666 -23.46 -0.34 -15.20
CA SER A 666 -24.76 0.19 -14.79
C SER A 666 -25.86 -0.87 -14.87
N ALA A 667 -25.68 -1.93 -15.67
CA ALA A 667 -26.60 -3.04 -15.76
C ALA A 667 -26.23 -4.13 -14.72
N PRO A 668 -27.11 -4.45 -13.75
CA PRO A 668 -26.85 -5.53 -12.81
C PRO A 668 -26.67 -6.84 -13.56
N GLN A 669 -25.62 -7.59 -13.20
CA GLN A 669 -25.34 -8.89 -13.81
C GLN A 669 -26.24 -9.94 -13.16
N THR A 670 -27.34 -10.29 -13.81
CA THR A 670 -28.26 -11.30 -13.29
C THR A 670 -27.77 -12.70 -13.64
N ALA A 671 -27.74 -13.58 -12.64
CA ALA A 671 -27.56 -15.00 -12.90
C ALA A 671 -28.84 -15.58 -13.53
N PRO A 672 -28.72 -16.58 -14.44
CA PRO A 672 -29.90 -17.26 -14.97
C PRO A 672 -30.70 -18.00 -13.89
N ASP A 673 -32.01 -18.17 -14.13
CA ASP A 673 -32.91 -18.87 -13.22
C ASP A 673 -32.47 -20.32 -12.97
N GLY A 674 -32.61 -20.77 -11.72
CA GLY A 674 -32.27 -22.13 -11.30
C GLY A 674 -30.76 -22.44 -11.31
N MET A 675 -29.91 -21.43 -11.21
CA MET A 675 -28.49 -21.60 -10.93
C MET A 675 -28.26 -22.14 -9.51
N ALA A 676 -27.17 -22.90 -9.33
CA ALA A 676 -26.83 -23.49 -8.04
C ALA A 676 -26.42 -22.42 -7.02
N ASP A 677 -26.75 -22.64 -5.75
CA ASP A 677 -26.38 -21.76 -4.64
C ASP A 677 -24.87 -21.46 -4.57
N SER A 678 -24.03 -22.43 -4.96
CA SER A 678 -22.57 -22.27 -5.05
C SER A 678 -22.17 -21.14 -6.00
N PHE A 679 -22.83 -21.06 -7.16
CA PHE A 679 -22.58 -20.01 -8.15
C PHE A 679 -23.20 -18.68 -7.71
N LEU A 680 -24.42 -18.72 -7.16
CA LEU A 680 -25.11 -17.53 -6.65
C LEU A 680 -24.35 -16.88 -5.48
N ALA A 681 -23.67 -17.65 -4.64
CA ALA A 681 -22.79 -17.13 -3.60
C ALA A 681 -21.63 -16.29 -4.17
N ILE A 682 -21.03 -16.73 -5.29
CA ILE A 682 -19.98 -15.97 -5.98
C ILE A 682 -20.57 -14.70 -6.61
N ALA A 683 -21.75 -14.80 -7.21
CA ALA A 683 -22.43 -13.64 -7.77
C ALA A 683 -22.76 -12.60 -6.69
N GLU A 684 -23.27 -13.03 -5.53
CA GLU A 684 -23.64 -12.12 -4.44
C GLU A 684 -22.43 -11.48 -3.77
N ILE A 685 -21.32 -12.21 -3.53
CA ILE A 685 -20.13 -11.57 -2.94
C ILE A 685 -19.57 -10.49 -3.88
N ASN A 686 -19.55 -10.73 -5.19
CA ASN A 686 -19.15 -9.74 -6.18
C ASN A 686 -20.13 -8.55 -6.20
N GLU A 687 -21.43 -8.83 -6.28
CA GLU A 687 -22.49 -7.81 -6.29
C GLU A 687 -22.46 -6.94 -5.02
N SER A 688 -22.18 -7.53 -3.85
CA SER A 688 -22.08 -6.79 -2.59
C SER A 688 -20.99 -5.71 -2.61
N MET A 689 -19.91 -5.95 -3.34
CA MET A 689 -18.79 -5.02 -3.50
C MET A 689 -19.07 -3.96 -4.58
N GLU A 690 -19.86 -4.30 -5.60
CA GLU A 690 -20.18 -3.41 -6.72
C GLU A 690 -21.35 -2.47 -6.43
N ARG A 691 -22.36 -2.95 -5.68
CA ARG A 691 -23.64 -2.26 -5.48
C ARG A 691 -23.50 -0.81 -4.99
N PRO A 692 -22.66 -0.49 -3.99
CA PRO A 692 -22.49 0.92 -3.56
C PRO A 692 -21.91 1.79 -4.66
N LEU A 693 -20.88 1.31 -5.37
CA LEU A 693 -20.24 2.04 -6.46
C LEU A 693 -21.19 2.20 -7.64
N ARG A 694 -21.95 1.16 -8.00
CA ARG A 694 -22.93 1.18 -9.10
C ARG A 694 -24.02 2.21 -8.86
N ALA A 695 -24.57 2.25 -7.64
CA ALA A 695 -25.58 3.23 -7.27
C ALA A 695 -25.05 4.67 -7.40
N ALA A 696 -23.82 4.93 -6.91
CA ALA A 696 -23.22 6.26 -6.99
C ALA A 696 -22.90 6.68 -8.44
N VAL A 697 -22.36 5.77 -9.25
CA VAL A 697 -22.06 6.03 -10.67
C VAL A 697 -23.34 6.34 -11.45
N ALA A 698 -24.41 5.58 -11.20
CA ALA A 698 -25.72 5.80 -11.81
C ALA A 698 -26.31 7.16 -11.40
N ALA A 699 -26.19 7.54 -10.12
CA ALA A 699 -26.66 8.84 -9.63
C ALA A 699 -25.94 10.03 -10.28
N LEU A 700 -24.68 9.85 -10.69
CA LEU A 700 -23.89 10.85 -11.41
C LEU A 700 -24.16 10.86 -12.93
N GLY A 701 -25.02 9.98 -13.45
CA GLY A 701 -25.23 9.83 -14.88
C GLY A 701 -24.00 9.34 -15.63
N ARG A 702 -23.02 8.76 -14.93
CA ARG A 702 -21.79 8.23 -15.52
C ARG A 702 -21.97 6.74 -15.84
N ARG A 703 -21.13 6.26 -16.77
CA ARG A 703 -21.07 4.85 -17.17
C ARG A 703 -19.67 4.32 -16.94
N LEU A 704 -19.56 3.14 -16.34
CA LEU A 704 -18.29 2.43 -16.19
C LEU A 704 -18.33 1.13 -17.00
N LEU A 705 -17.19 0.75 -17.56
CA LEU A 705 -17.04 -0.55 -18.16
C LEU A 705 -16.59 -1.54 -17.09
N LEU A 706 -17.37 -2.59 -16.87
CA LEU A 706 -17.00 -3.68 -15.99
C LEU A 706 -16.10 -4.66 -16.76
N TRP A 707 -14.83 -4.74 -16.36
CA TRP A 707 -13.87 -5.73 -16.84
C TRP A 707 -14.02 -7.00 -16.00
N PHE A 708 -14.89 -7.88 -16.48
CA PHE A 708 -15.40 -9.06 -15.79
C PHE A 708 -14.91 -10.34 -16.49
N MET A 709 -14.74 -11.43 -15.77
CA MET A 709 -14.27 -12.73 -16.31
C MET A 709 -13.12 -12.66 -17.34
N VAL A 710 -11.89 -12.62 -16.85
CA VAL A 710 -10.68 -12.66 -17.68
C VAL A 710 -10.10 -14.06 -17.66
N GLY A 711 -10.01 -14.69 -18.82
CA GLY A 711 -9.52 -16.06 -18.96
C GLY A 711 -8.44 -16.20 -20.02
N THR A 712 -7.53 -17.13 -19.78
CA THR A 712 -6.47 -17.52 -20.70
C THR A 712 -6.45 -19.04 -20.84
N GLY A 713 -5.95 -19.53 -21.98
CA GLY A 713 -5.72 -20.96 -22.22
C GLY A 713 -5.02 -21.64 -21.04
N THR A 714 -5.42 -22.88 -20.74
CA THR A 714 -4.86 -23.63 -19.61
C THR A 714 -3.41 -24.06 -19.84
N ASP A 715 -2.99 -24.18 -21.10
CA ASP A 715 -1.64 -24.50 -21.57
C ASP A 715 -0.66 -23.31 -21.54
N LEU A 716 -1.16 -22.07 -21.38
CA LEU A 716 -0.38 -20.83 -21.59
C LEU A 716 0.21 -20.25 -20.30
N HIS A 717 0.63 -21.09 -19.35
CA HIS A 717 1.05 -20.65 -18.02
C HIS A 717 2.15 -19.58 -18.00
N ALA A 718 3.10 -19.62 -18.95
CA ALA A 718 4.15 -18.62 -19.10
C ALA A 718 3.62 -17.31 -19.72
N ASP A 719 2.68 -17.39 -20.66
CA ASP A 719 2.19 -16.25 -21.43
C ASP A 719 1.00 -15.53 -20.77
N ASN A 720 0.39 -16.12 -19.73
CA ASN A 720 -0.85 -15.61 -19.11
C ASN A 720 -0.77 -14.14 -18.72
N ILE A 721 0.34 -13.68 -18.15
CA ILE A 721 0.51 -12.30 -17.70
C ILE A 721 0.52 -11.34 -18.89
N ALA A 722 1.28 -11.68 -19.93
CA ALA A 722 1.39 -10.94 -21.17
C ALA A 722 0.01 -10.80 -21.84
N LEU A 723 -0.75 -11.90 -21.95
CA LEU A 723 -2.10 -11.91 -22.51
C LEU A 723 -3.08 -11.01 -21.72
N VAL A 724 -3.03 -11.05 -20.38
CA VAL A 724 -3.89 -10.21 -19.53
C VAL A 724 -3.51 -8.73 -19.61
N LEU A 725 -2.21 -8.42 -19.68
CA LEU A 725 -1.70 -7.06 -19.94
C LEU A 725 -2.24 -6.51 -21.27
N LEU A 726 -2.17 -7.31 -22.34
CA LEU A 726 -2.64 -6.93 -23.66
C LEU A 726 -4.15 -6.68 -23.68
N LEU A 727 -4.94 -7.55 -23.04
CA LEU A 727 -6.38 -7.39 -22.90
C LEU A 727 -6.73 -6.09 -22.18
N MET A 728 -6.13 -5.82 -21.01
CA MET A 728 -6.40 -4.59 -20.26
C MET A 728 -5.98 -3.33 -21.03
N ALA A 729 -4.82 -3.34 -21.70
CA ALA A 729 -4.37 -2.20 -22.51
C ALA A 729 -5.34 -1.87 -23.64
N ASN A 730 -5.90 -2.88 -24.33
CA ASN A 730 -6.90 -2.66 -25.37
C ASN A 730 -8.25 -2.24 -24.79
N THR A 731 -8.67 -2.78 -23.64
CA THR A 731 -9.89 -2.38 -22.95
C THR A 731 -9.85 -0.89 -22.58
N LEU A 732 -8.75 -0.41 -22.00
CA LEU A 732 -8.62 1.00 -21.58
C LEU A 732 -8.62 1.97 -22.76
N ARG A 733 -7.87 1.65 -23.83
CA ARG A 733 -7.81 2.47 -25.05
C ARG A 733 -9.20 2.74 -25.62
N ASP A 734 -10.03 1.70 -25.69
CA ASP A 734 -11.30 1.77 -26.38
C ASP A 734 -12.46 2.20 -25.47
N ALA A 735 -12.39 1.96 -24.16
CA ALA A 735 -13.49 2.23 -23.23
C ALA A 735 -13.99 3.69 -23.29
N LYS A 736 -13.08 4.67 -23.41
CA LYS A 736 -13.47 6.09 -23.58
C LYS A 736 -14.20 6.32 -24.90
N THR A 737 -13.72 5.73 -26.00
CA THR A 737 -14.36 5.83 -27.31
C THR A 737 -15.74 5.16 -27.37
N LEU A 738 -15.96 4.16 -26.51
CA LEU A 738 -17.25 3.49 -26.32
C LEU A 738 -18.21 4.25 -25.38
N GLY A 739 -17.82 5.45 -24.90
CA GLY A 739 -18.64 6.32 -24.06
C GLY A 739 -18.63 5.95 -22.56
N TYR A 740 -17.65 5.17 -22.10
CA TYR A 740 -17.44 4.92 -20.68
C TYR A 740 -16.50 5.96 -20.06
N HIS A 741 -16.73 6.29 -18.79
CA HIS A 741 -15.98 7.29 -18.02
C HIS A 741 -14.84 6.66 -17.20
N GLY A 742 -14.73 5.34 -17.25
CA GLY A 742 -13.73 4.56 -16.54
C GLY A 742 -13.96 3.07 -16.69
N VAL A 743 -13.05 2.29 -16.11
CA VAL A 743 -13.09 0.82 -16.06
C VAL A 743 -13.06 0.39 -14.60
N CYS A 744 -13.85 -0.63 -14.25
CA CYS A 744 -13.86 -1.24 -12.93
C CYS A 744 -13.68 -2.75 -13.03
N SER A 745 -13.19 -3.39 -11.97
CA SER A 745 -13.02 -4.83 -11.90
C SER A 745 -13.07 -5.33 -10.46
N ILE A 746 -13.47 -6.58 -10.28
CA ILE A 746 -13.29 -7.31 -9.03
C ILE A 746 -12.18 -8.34 -9.23
N ASN A 747 -11.14 -8.20 -8.43
CA ASN A 747 -10.00 -9.09 -8.47
C ASN A 747 -10.08 -10.13 -7.35
N SER A 748 -10.03 -11.41 -7.71
CA SER A 748 -9.89 -12.53 -6.77
C SER A 748 -8.47 -13.14 -6.75
N HIS A 749 -7.57 -12.60 -7.57
CA HIS A 749 -6.25 -13.17 -7.81
C HIS A 749 -5.12 -12.12 -7.73
N LEU A 750 -3.96 -12.55 -7.23
CA LEU A 750 -2.79 -11.68 -7.06
C LEU A 750 -2.34 -11.04 -8.39
N ILE A 751 -2.37 -11.82 -9.47
CA ILE A 751 -2.01 -11.35 -10.83
C ILE A 751 -2.86 -10.15 -11.23
N THR A 752 -4.18 -10.23 -11.08
CA THR A 752 -5.07 -9.14 -11.49
C THR A 752 -4.93 -7.94 -10.54
N ASN A 753 -4.67 -8.15 -9.25
CA ASN A 753 -4.34 -7.08 -8.31
C ASN A 753 -3.08 -6.31 -8.70
N VAL A 754 -1.98 -7.00 -9.03
CA VAL A 754 -0.75 -6.35 -9.49
C VAL A 754 -0.98 -5.60 -10.81
N ILE A 755 -1.63 -6.26 -11.78
CA ILE A 755 -1.89 -5.65 -13.09
C ILE A 755 -2.73 -4.38 -12.93
N THR A 756 -3.91 -4.49 -12.30
CA THR A 756 -4.82 -3.34 -12.15
C THR A 756 -4.20 -2.25 -11.28
N GLN A 757 -3.71 -2.57 -10.08
CA GLN A 757 -3.32 -1.55 -9.11
C GLN A 757 -1.91 -0.99 -9.36
N GLN A 758 -0.92 -1.85 -9.66
CA GLN A 758 0.47 -1.41 -9.84
C GLN A 758 0.75 -1.00 -11.28
N TRP A 759 0.36 -1.81 -12.26
CA TRP A 759 0.76 -1.60 -13.65
C TRP A 759 -0.21 -0.76 -14.49
N PHE A 760 -1.46 -0.63 -14.02
CA PHE A 760 -2.50 0.17 -14.69
C PHE A 760 -3.12 1.26 -13.80
N GLN A 761 -2.63 1.43 -12.57
CA GLN A 761 -3.01 2.52 -11.66
C GLN A 761 -4.52 2.58 -11.37
N PHE A 762 -5.17 1.43 -11.21
CA PHE A 762 -6.50 1.36 -10.63
C PHE A 762 -6.41 1.63 -9.14
N ASP A 763 -7.41 2.32 -8.63
CA ASP A 763 -7.54 2.59 -7.21
C ASP A 763 -8.46 1.56 -6.56
N VAL A 764 -8.14 1.21 -5.32
CA VAL A 764 -8.96 0.33 -4.50
C VAL A 764 -10.16 1.11 -3.97
N PHE A 765 -11.36 0.58 -4.19
CA PHE A 765 -12.60 1.10 -3.61
C PHE A 765 -13.00 0.32 -2.36
N ASP A 766 -12.86 -0.99 -2.40
CA ASP A 766 -13.13 -1.83 -1.23
C ASP A 766 -12.41 -3.18 -1.33
N GLU A 767 -12.28 -3.86 -0.20
CA GLU A 767 -11.73 -5.21 -0.09
C GLU A 767 -12.55 -6.04 0.89
N ALA A 768 -12.74 -7.33 0.60
CA ALA A 768 -13.48 -8.24 1.48
C ALA A 768 -12.74 -9.56 1.69
N LEU A 769 -12.72 -10.04 2.94
CA LEU A 769 -12.21 -11.35 3.30
C LEU A 769 -13.25 -12.41 2.94
N VAL A 770 -12.89 -13.30 2.01
CA VAL A 770 -13.86 -14.24 1.42
C VAL A 770 -14.34 -15.29 2.43
N ALA A 771 -13.49 -15.67 3.39
CA ALA A 771 -13.81 -16.72 4.36
C ALA A 771 -14.93 -16.33 5.35
N ASP A 772 -15.14 -15.03 5.58
CA ASP A 772 -16.18 -14.51 6.48
C ASP A 772 -17.47 -14.13 5.76
N PHE A 773 -17.51 -14.25 4.44
CA PHE A 773 -18.72 -13.97 3.69
C PHE A 773 -19.82 -14.97 4.02
N GLU A 774 -21.00 -14.44 4.35
CA GLU A 774 -22.19 -15.22 4.65
C GLU A 774 -23.24 -15.06 3.54
N TYR A 775 -23.72 -16.18 3.03
CA TYR A 775 -24.78 -16.26 2.03
C TYR A 775 -25.86 -17.23 2.52
N CYS A 776 -27.10 -16.73 2.63
CA CYS A 776 -28.25 -17.50 3.12
C CYS A 776 -27.99 -18.20 4.48
N GLY A 777 -27.30 -17.51 5.40
CA GLY A 777 -26.97 -18.03 6.74
C GLY A 777 -25.88 -19.10 6.76
N ARG A 778 -25.13 -19.28 5.67
CA ARG A 778 -24.01 -20.21 5.56
C ARG A 778 -22.75 -19.48 5.10
N ARG A 779 -21.58 -20.03 5.40
CA ARG A 779 -20.29 -19.58 4.84
C ARG A 779 -19.92 -20.48 3.67
N PRO A 780 -20.18 -20.09 2.41
CA PRO A 780 -19.96 -20.97 1.26
C PRO A 780 -18.48 -21.26 0.99
N PHE A 781 -17.57 -20.39 1.43
CA PHE A 781 -16.14 -20.45 1.12
C PHE A 781 -15.27 -21.03 2.24
N THR A 782 -15.78 -21.96 3.06
CA THR A 782 -15.00 -22.54 4.17
C THR A 782 -13.71 -23.23 3.73
N ASN A 783 -13.67 -23.77 2.50
CA ASN A 783 -12.49 -24.45 1.94
C ASN A 783 -11.50 -23.50 1.25
N ILE A 784 -11.75 -22.18 1.26
CA ILE A 784 -10.86 -21.23 0.60
C ILE A 784 -9.54 -21.10 1.37
N ARG A 785 -8.45 -20.89 0.64
CA ARG A 785 -7.14 -20.61 1.25
C ARG A 785 -7.26 -19.43 2.21
N ALA A 786 -6.80 -19.61 3.44
CA ALA A 786 -6.80 -18.57 4.47
C ALA A 786 -6.16 -17.26 3.96
N GLY A 787 -6.79 -16.13 4.29
CA GLY A 787 -6.36 -14.80 3.83
C GLY A 787 -6.64 -14.52 2.35
N THR A 788 -7.52 -15.28 1.68
CA THR A 788 -7.99 -14.92 0.34
C THR A 788 -8.99 -13.77 0.41
N HIS A 789 -8.69 -12.69 -0.30
CA HIS A 789 -9.54 -11.52 -0.38
C HIS A 789 -10.00 -11.29 -1.82
N ILE A 790 -11.11 -10.58 -1.98
CA ILE A 790 -11.50 -9.98 -3.25
C ILE A 790 -11.38 -8.46 -3.15
N THR A 791 -10.89 -7.82 -4.20
CA THR A 791 -10.65 -6.37 -4.22
C THR A 791 -11.45 -5.72 -5.34
N SER A 792 -12.28 -4.75 -5.00
CA SER A 792 -12.97 -3.89 -5.96
C SER A 792 -12.06 -2.73 -6.35
N VAL A 793 -11.76 -2.60 -7.64
CA VAL A 793 -10.84 -1.60 -8.17
C VAL A 793 -11.47 -0.83 -9.31
N CYS A 794 -11.15 0.46 -9.43
CA CYS A 794 -11.63 1.29 -10.53
C CYS A 794 -10.59 2.32 -10.97
N ARG A 795 -10.57 2.59 -12.27
CA ARG A 795 -9.81 3.68 -12.90
C ARG A 795 -10.77 4.56 -13.68
N PHE A 796 -10.84 5.84 -13.33
CA PHE A 796 -11.58 6.86 -14.07
C PHE A 796 -10.66 7.56 -15.08
N PHE A 797 -11.21 7.99 -16.23
CA PHE A 797 -10.45 8.69 -17.28
C PHE A 797 -10.29 10.18 -17.04
N GLU A 798 -11.16 10.75 -16.22
CA GLU A 798 -11.09 12.14 -15.80
C GLU A 798 -10.82 12.18 -14.29
N PRO A 799 -10.01 13.14 -13.79
CA PRO A 799 -9.88 13.35 -12.36
C PRO A 799 -11.27 13.66 -11.79
N SER A 800 -11.74 12.72 -10.96
CA SER A 800 -13.10 12.65 -10.41
C SER A 800 -13.37 13.74 -9.38
#